data_AF-A0A935RF01-F1
#
_entry.id   AF-A0A935RF01-F1
#
_cell.length_a   1.000
_cell.length_b   1.000
_cell.length_c   1.000
_cell.angle_alpha   90.00
_cell.angle_beta   90.00
_cell.angle_gamma   90.00
#
_symmetry.space_group_name_H-M   'P 1'
#
loop_
_entity.id
_entity.type
_entity.pdbx_description
1 polymer ?
#
loop_
_entity_poly.entity_id
_entity_poly.type
_entity_poly.pdbx_seq_one_letter_code
_entity_poly.pdbx_strand_id
1 'polypeptide(L)'
;MLTPLLACGTGPGGALLAGAATFGLAGAWGWGEATARAARVDAVAPDPWSPAVAVRQDGAALLRISGWSSPAAGGRWRAPARVLHFRMPGSATASPCAAQPGDGVMLTGKGPAPPIGSLVACQLSLGRPRGAGIEGAFDYRRHLAGRRLAWTGRVDSVTVIVPTGASDIAGVVGRRWLDPLQRALTRTLSLVLPPRESSLGASVLLGARDADSRRTSQPFADLGLAHLFAVSGLHVGILLGLVLAPARAAGLGPLAAALPVFILLPPYAVLTGLPGSVIRAAGLGTLALLAPCLGRRFDPLRGLGVIYAATVAWEPTAALDIGLRLSYLAAGGILGTSRATGGLRFCRRRPWAWLGSGLGVTLAAQWFTLPLAAQAFGRISLLAPAANLVAVPLFGSAVWMTVLGLALAPVWLPAGQACGAFAWLQFRLLAAAVAWTAARAEAWDLGLPAMASWQLGAWLMLGIALLWTLAALRRAGRPGRSLLVLGLSAPLGLLLVVAPSRVPGGRGDVVLTQFDVGQGDCGLLEFPDGWAVLLDTAGVYGGRGATEGPFQREVLPWLHRRGRGRFDAVVLTHGHRDHTGGAAAAAAELAVAHWYCGGKAAAALAGVVDPSLVTDRPDTVTLHRWGRWEVTLVAAPVPEGGTADENDRSLVLLLYLGWDLRLVWSGDLEEPGEERLLAAHPHLASTDVWKAGHHGSDTSGGRPWLARLRPGWSWSVAESGTATGTRATVPMWWPATPWPCAAPTSTGRSRCAGTAGDACATTAPGAGPPKRPDGRLDTRRWAHLPCGRDAVAGHRGCPGEPPHRTCRHRTPLRGEPGGESMPALRSTRDLGLRPDHEGKVRDIFDLGDELLVVATDRVSAFDVIMNDLVPGRGVVLNVMSLGWFKRFGDVVPNHVVTADPHRFPAPFNAHAAALGGRSMLVRKAERFPVECVVRGYLAGSGFKSYRATGAICGQPLPAGLKLADRLPHPLFTPTTKADEGHDLDMTFAEVEDAVGAVQAKALRDLTLRLYGEGADFARGRGVVLADTKFEFGLIDGRVALIDEVMTPDSSRFWPAGEVVPGQEPPSWDKQILRNHLETLAWDKAPPPPPLPQDVLARTAQRYREVLEILFPEEAAAWQAYL
;
A
#
# COMPACT_ATOMS: atom_id res chain seq x y z
N MET A 1 47.54 8.19 28.55
CA MET A 1 48.81 8.80 28.10
C MET A 1 48.63 9.39 26.70
N LEU A 2 48.14 10.63 26.56
CA LEU A 2 48.09 11.34 25.26
C LEU A 2 47.82 12.85 25.48
N THR A 3 48.57 13.46 26.39
CA THR A 3 48.36 14.86 26.84
C THR A 3 49.44 15.86 26.39
N PRO A 4 50.69 15.48 26.02
CA PRO A 4 51.69 16.43 25.54
C PRO A 4 52.05 16.23 24.06
N LEU A 5 51.21 16.71 23.14
CA LEU A 5 51.55 16.81 21.70
C LEU A 5 50.92 18.04 20.98
N LEU A 6 50.31 18.96 21.73
CA LEU A 6 49.67 20.19 21.21
C LEU A 6 50.48 21.48 21.49
N ALA A 7 51.74 21.35 21.91
CA ALA A 7 52.66 22.46 22.07
C ALA A 7 53.80 22.36 21.04
N CYS A 8 54.15 23.50 20.44
CA CYS A 8 55.17 23.73 19.39
C CYS A 8 54.83 23.20 17.98
N GLY A 9 54.53 24.14 17.05
CA GLY A 9 54.29 23.82 15.64
C GLY A 9 53.59 24.95 14.85
N THR A 10 54.13 26.16 14.83
CA THR A 10 53.55 27.30 14.09
C THR A 10 53.73 27.15 12.58
N GLY A 11 52.66 26.87 11.83
CA GLY A 11 52.66 26.89 10.37
C GLY A 11 51.23 26.86 9.78
N PRO A 12 50.97 27.56 8.66
CA PRO A 12 49.61 27.75 8.13
C PRO A 12 48.90 26.48 7.63
N GLY A 13 49.62 25.36 7.48
CA GLY A 13 49.03 24.06 7.11
C GLY A 13 48.28 23.35 8.26
N GLY A 14 48.53 23.70 9.53
CA GLY A 14 47.94 22.99 10.68
C GLY A 14 46.45 23.28 10.88
N ALA A 15 46.02 24.52 10.64
CA ALA A 15 44.64 24.98 10.89
C ALA A 15 43.61 24.29 9.97
N LEU A 16 43.97 24.01 8.71
CA LEU A 16 43.11 23.35 7.73
C LEU A 16 42.86 21.87 8.08
N LEU A 17 43.86 21.16 8.58
CA LEU A 17 43.72 19.76 9.01
C LEU A 17 42.96 19.65 10.33
N ALA A 18 43.17 20.58 11.27
CA ALA A 18 42.36 20.68 12.49
C ALA A 18 40.88 20.97 12.16
N GLY A 19 40.60 21.91 11.24
CA GLY A 19 39.24 22.22 10.80
C GLY A 19 38.50 21.02 10.19
N ALA A 20 39.16 20.28 9.29
CA ALA A 20 38.58 19.10 8.64
C ALA A 20 38.32 17.93 9.61
N ALA A 21 39.25 17.66 10.54
CA ALA A 21 39.04 16.64 11.57
C ALA A 21 37.94 17.03 12.57
N THR A 22 37.86 18.31 12.92
CA THR A 22 36.85 18.82 13.87
C THR A 22 35.46 18.86 13.25
N PHE A 23 35.29 19.21 11.97
CA PHE A 23 33.97 19.10 11.31
C PHE A 23 33.47 17.65 11.19
N GLY A 24 34.38 16.69 10.97
CA GLY A 24 34.03 15.26 10.89
C GLY A 24 33.68 14.61 12.24
N LEU A 25 34.06 15.21 13.37
CA LEU A 25 33.83 14.66 14.72
C LEU A 25 32.88 15.51 15.57
N ALA A 26 33.06 16.84 15.62
CA ALA A 26 32.19 17.75 16.39
C ALA A 26 30.78 17.85 15.80
N GLY A 27 30.62 17.71 14.47
CA GLY A 27 29.31 17.62 13.82
C GLY A 27 28.46 16.43 14.29
N ALA A 28 29.09 15.39 14.85
CA ALA A 28 28.42 14.25 15.46
C ALA A 28 28.33 14.35 17.01
N TRP A 29 29.34 14.93 17.67
CA TRP A 29 29.40 14.98 19.14
C TRP A 29 28.51 16.08 19.75
N GLY A 30 28.31 17.22 19.07
CA GLY A 30 27.47 18.32 19.56
C GLY A 30 25.97 18.00 19.70
N TRP A 31 25.50 16.88 19.16
CA TRP A 31 24.09 16.45 19.22
C TRP A 31 23.75 15.65 20.49
N GLY A 32 24.77 15.09 21.18
CA GLY A 32 24.56 14.21 22.34
C GLY A 32 24.33 14.94 23.65
N GLU A 33 25.11 15.97 23.96
CA GLU A 33 25.10 16.57 25.31
C GLU A 33 23.82 17.36 25.63
N ALA A 34 23.20 17.97 24.61
CA ALA A 34 21.90 18.64 24.76
C ALA A 34 20.74 17.66 25.00
N THR A 35 20.88 16.38 24.65
CA THR A 35 19.86 15.34 24.88
C THR A 35 20.15 14.50 26.13
N ALA A 36 21.41 14.35 26.54
CA ALA A 36 21.81 13.60 27.73
C ALA A 36 21.31 14.20 29.05
N ARG A 37 21.14 15.52 29.16
CA ARG A 37 20.67 16.18 30.40
C ARG A 37 19.19 15.97 30.72
N ALA A 38 18.38 15.44 29.79
CA ALA A 38 16.99 15.04 30.05
C ALA A 38 16.87 13.57 30.52
N ALA A 39 17.95 12.79 30.52
CA ALA A 39 17.93 11.35 30.73
C ALA A 39 18.27 10.93 32.18
N ARG A 40 17.55 11.47 33.16
CA ARG A 40 17.62 11.02 34.57
C ARG A 40 16.26 11.03 35.28
N VAL A 41 15.33 10.18 34.81
CA VAL A 41 14.29 9.56 35.66
C VAL A 41 14.08 8.13 35.16
N ASP A 42 14.83 7.18 35.70
CA ASP A 42 14.47 5.76 35.66
C ASP A 42 13.66 5.44 36.92
N ALA A 43 12.44 4.88 36.76
CA ALA A 43 11.79 4.07 37.79
C ALA A 43 10.57 3.30 37.22
N VAL A 44 10.72 1.99 37.08
CA VAL A 44 9.65 0.97 37.07
C VAL A 44 8.52 1.14 36.02
N ALA A 45 8.75 0.62 34.82
CA ALA A 45 7.66 0.17 33.96
C ALA A 45 7.15 -1.22 34.43
N PRO A 46 5.82 -1.46 34.51
CA PRO A 46 5.28 -2.77 34.84
C PRO A 46 5.46 -3.79 33.69
N ASP A 47 5.34 -5.07 34.06
CA ASP A 47 5.60 -6.26 33.26
C ASP A 47 4.97 -6.24 31.83
N PRO A 48 5.75 -6.37 30.74
CA PRO A 48 5.24 -6.20 29.37
C PRO A 48 4.39 -7.37 28.83
N TRP A 49 4.12 -8.40 29.62
CA TRP A 49 3.37 -9.61 29.20
C TRP A 49 1.85 -9.53 29.43
N SER A 50 1.29 -8.33 29.62
CA SER A 50 -0.15 -8.10 29.66
C SER A 50 -0.77 -8.00 28.24
N PRO A 51 -1.92 -8.62 27.96
CA PRO A 51 -2.61 -8.54 26.67
C PRO A 51 -3.31 -7.19 26.50
N ALA A 52 -2.52 -6.13 26.31
CA ALA A 52 -3.02 -4.77 26.13
C ALA A 52 -3.52 -4.53 24.68
N VAL A 53 -4.83 -4.42 24.55
CA VAL A 53 -5.60 -4.01 23.36
C VAL A 53 -4.88 -2.92 22.56
N ALA A 54 -4.82 -3.08 21.23
CA ALA A 54 -4.27 -2.09 20.32
C ALA A 54 -5.23 -0.90 20.15
N VAL A 55 -5.18 0.05 21.09
CA VAL A 55 -6.03 1.26 21.05
C VAL A 55 -5.65 2.12 19.84
N ARG A 56 -6.56 2.27 18.86
CA ARG A 56 -6.50 3.40 17.92
C ARG A 56 -7.00 4.66 18.62
N GLN A 57 -6.31 5.78 18.41
CA GLN A 57 -6.61 7.04 19.06
C GLN A 57 -6.54 8.18 18.04
N ASP A 58 -7.67 8.84 17.81
CA ASP A 58 -7.72 10.01 16.94
C ASP A 58 -7.60 11.28 17.80
N GLY A 59 -6.69 12.18 17.42
CA GLY A 59 -6.48 13.40 18.19
C GLY A 59 -5.53 14.41 17.56
N ALA A 60 -5.47 15.58 18.19
CA ALA A 60 -4.57 16.66 17.78
C ALA A 60 -3.18 16.44 18.38
N ALA A 61 -2.17 16.37 17.53
CA ALA A 61 -0.78 16.24 17.96
C ALA A 61 0.03 17.48 17.59
N LEU A 62 0.95 17.86 18.49
CA LEU A 62 2.10 18.70 18.20
C LEU A 62 3.32 17.79 18.13
N LEU A 63 3.97 17.74 16.96
CA LEU A 63 5.07 16.82 16.69
C LEU A 63 6.30 17.59 16.20
N ARG A 64 7.48 17.00 16.39
CA ARG A 64 8.72 17.43 15.71
C ARG A 64 9.18 16.33 14.77
N ILE A 65 9.35 16.65 13.48
CA ILE A 65 9.90 15.71 12.52
C ILE A 65 11.36 15.42 12.89
N SER A 66 11.67 14.17 13.23
CA SER A 66 12.94 13.75 13.83
C SER A 66 13.86 12.98 12.87
N GLY A 67 13.47 12.87 11.61
CA GLY A 67 14.27 12.24 10.55
C GLY A 67 13.67 12.49 9.17
N TRP A 68 14.38 12.04 8.14
CA TRP A 68 14.02 12.29 6.74
C TRP A 68 12.72 11.59 6.34
N SER A 69 11.96 12.26 5.47
CA SER A 69 10.79 11.69 4.82
C SER A 69 11.18 10.74 3.69
N SER A 70 10.79 9.47 3.80
CA SER A 70 10.86 8.49 2.71
C SER A 70 9.53 8.43 1.93
N PRO A 71 9.53 8.21 0.60
CA PRO A 71 8.32 7.86 -0.14
C PRO A 71 7.66 6.59 0.43
N ALA A 72 6.33 6.54 0.38
CA ALA A 72 5.49 5.41 0.74
C ALA A 72 4.55 5.01 -0.41
N ALA A 73 3.81 3.92 -0.27
CA ALA A 73 2.88 3.47 -1.30
C ALA A 73 1.70 4.45 -1.48
N GLY A 74 1.26 4.64 -2.74
CA GLY A 74 0.11 5.48 -3.09
C GLY A 74 0.31 6.97 -2.78
N GLY A 75 1.38 7.58 -3.34
CA GLY A 75 1.67 9.02 -3.26
C GLY A 75 2.06 9.57 -1.88
N ARG A 76 1.88 8.79 -0.81
CA ARG A 76 2.16 9.18 0.57
C ARG A 76 3.67 9.29 0.86
N TRP A 77 4.01 10.08 1.87
CA TRP A 77 5.33 10.09 2.50
C TRP A 77 5.26 9.43 3.88
N ARG A 78 6.41 8.97 4.38
CA ARG A 78 6.63 8.47 5.73
C ARG A 78 7.77 9.22 6.38
N ALA A 79 7.57 9.79 7.56
CA ALA A 79 8.62 10.47 8.31
C ALA A 79 8.57 10.09 9.80
N PRO A 80 9.70 9.77 10.43
CA PRO A 80 9.75 9.62 11.88
C PRO A 80 9.61 11.00 12.54
N ALA A 81 8.79 11.07 13.58
CA ALA A 81 8.57 12.25 14.39
C ALA A 81 8.60 11.90 15.89
N ARG A 82 8.80 12.91 16.73
CA ARG A 82 8.56 12.79 18.18
C ARG A 82 7.29 13.55 18.58
N VAL A 83 6.50 12.96 19.47
CA VAL A 83 5.41 13.64 20.15
C VAL A 83 5.99 14.71 21.07
N LEU A 84 5.54 15.96 20.90
CA LEU A 84 5.76 17.04 21.87
C LEU A 84 4.54 17.22 22.76
N HIS A 85 3.35 17.13 22.17
CA HIS A 85 2.07 17.15 22.86
C HIS A 85 1.06 16.32 22.07
N PHE A 86 0.14 15.64 22.75
CA PHE A 86 -0.97 14.93 22.13
C PHE A 86 -2.24 15.17 22.95
N ARG A 87 -3.36 15.49 22.27
CA ARG A 87 -4.63 15.83 22.90
C ARG A 87 -5.79 15.12 22.22
N MET A 88 -6.45 14.26 22.99
CA MET A 88 -7.70 13.60 22.60
C MET A 88 -8.88 14.60 22.58
N PRO A 89 -9.83 14.46 21.64
CA PRO A 89 -11.07 15.23 21.66
C PRO A 89 -12.02 14.73 22.77
N GLY A 90 -12.27 15.55 23.80
CA GLY A 90 -13.45 15.47 24.68
C GLY A 90 -13.56 14.29 25.67
N SER A 91 -13.61 14.59 26.96
CA SER A 91 -14.08 13.73 28.07
C SER A 91 -13.38 12.39 28.37
N ALA A 92 -12.59 11.81 27.46
CA ALA A 92 -11.82 10.61 27.74
C ALA A 92 -10.72 10.88 28.78
N THR A 93 -10.99 10.55 30.04
CA THR A 93 -9.99 10.49 31.11
C THR A 93 -8.81 9.62 30.67
N ALA A 94 -7.58 10.08 30.94
CA ALA A 94 -6.33 9.54 30.42
C ALA A 94 -6.31 8.00 30.35
N SER A 95 -6.51 7.46 29.14
CA SER A 95 -6.29 6.04 28.90
C SER A 95 -4.80 5.74 29.11
N PRO A 96 -4.42 4.72 29.90
CA PRO A 96 -3.02 4.40 30.20
C PRO A 96 -2.21 3.93 28.97
N CYS A 97 -2.84 3.88 27.79
CA CYS A 97 -2.22 3.58 26.51
C CYS A 97 -2.17 4.78 25.54
N ALA A 98 -2.25 6.03 26.02
CA ALA A 98 -2.04 7.21 25.17
C ALA A 98 -0.53 7.50 24.93
N ALA A 99 -0.19 7.95 23.72
CA ALA A 99 1.19 8.31 23.35
C ALA A 99 1.69 9.50 24.20
N GLN A 100 2.89 9.37 24.76
CA GLN A 100 3.47 10.33 25.71
C GLN A 100 4.39 11.35 25.02
N PRO A 101 4.55 12.57 25.58
CA PRO A 101 5.60 13.50 25.15
C PRO A 101 6.99 12.83 25.20
N GLY A 102 7.68 12.84 24.07
CA GLY A 102 8.96 12.13 23.86
C GLY A 102 8.85 10.87 23.01
N ASP A 103 7.67 10.26 22.91
CA ASP A 103 7.45 9.04 22.12
C ASP A 103 7.77 9.26 20.63
N GLY A 104 8.40 8.26 20.02
CA GLY A 104 8.63 8.22 18.58
C GLY A 104 7.42 7.66 17.82
N VAL A 105 7.03 8.36 16.75
CA VAL A 105 5.91 8.01 15.85
C VAL A 105 6.44 7.93 14.42
N MET A 106 6.14 6.85 13.71
CA MET A 106 6.25 6.82 12.24
C MET A 106 4.99 7.44 11.64
N LEU A 107 5.07 8.70 11.20
CA LEU A 107 3.98 9.36 10.49
C LEU A 107 3.89 8.85 9.05
N THR A 108 2.69 8.68 8.54
CA THR A 108 2.39 8.44 7.12
C THR A 108 1.37 9.48 6.65
N GLY A 109 1.76 10.35 5.70
CA GLY A 109 0.96 11.49 5.26
C GLY A 109 0.80 11.62 3.75
N LYS A 110 -0.21 12.37 3.31
CA LYS A 110 -0.38 12.81 1.91
C LYS A 110 0.28 14.19 1.68
N GLY A 111 0.42 14.60 0.43
CA GLY A 111 0.93 15.93 0.04
C GLY A 111 2.45 16.11 0.22
N PRO A 112 2.97 17.35 0.27
CA PRO A 112 4.40 17.60 0.45
C PRO A 112 4.86 17.17 1.85
N ALA A 113 5.98 16.46 1.92
CA ALA A 113 6.51 15.98 3.19
C ALA A 113 7.06 17.14 4.05
N PRO A 114 6.75 17.20 5.36
CA PRO A 114 7.27 18.23 6.24
C PRO A 114 8.79 18.05 6.44
N PRO A 115 9.61 19.13 6.36
CA PRO A 115 11.07 19.03 6.46
C PRO A 115 11.55 18.47 7.81
N ILE A 116 12.72 17.85 7.82
CA ILE A 116 13.38 17.44 9.07
C ILE A 116 13.57 18.64 10.02
N GLY A 117 13.32 18.42 11.32
CA GLY A 117 13.35 19.44 12.36
C GLY A 117 12.13 20.38 12.39
N SER A 118 11.19 20.29 11.43
CA SER A 118 9.98 21.10 11.46
C SER A 118 9.06 20.74 12.63
N LEU A 119 8.37 21.74 13.16
CA LEU A 119 7.38 21.61 14.22
C LEU A 119 6.00 21.67 13.56
N VAL A 120 5.24 20.58 13.68
CA VAL A 120 3.98 20.38 12.94
C VAL A 120 2.83 20.14 13.90
N ALA A 121 1.66 20.69 13.57
CA ALA A 121 0.40 20.25 14.12
C ALA A 121 -0.40 19.48 13.06
N CYS A 122 -1.06 18.42 13.51
CA CYS A 122 -1.95 17.63 12.68
C CYS A 122 -3.02 16.97 13.55
N GLN A 123 -4.20 16.77 12.96
CA GLN A 123 -5.11 15.72 13.39
C GLN A 123 -4.56 14.40 12.85
N LEU A 124 -4.49 13.39 13.69
CA LEU A 124 -3.90 12.11 13.30
C LEU A 124 -4.55 10.94 14.02
N SER A 125 -4.58 9.80 13.33
CA SER A 125 -4.96 8.52 13.90
C SER A 125 -3.70 7.78 14.33
N LEU A 126 -3.50 7.66 15.64
CA LEU A 126 -2.42 6.91 16.26
C LEU A 126 -2.83 5.45 16.42
N GLY A 127 -1.91 4.53 16.12
CA GLY A 127 -2.02 3.12 16.44
C GLY A 127 -0.65 2.52 16.76
N ARG A 128 -0.64 1.43 17.52
CA ARG A 128 0.57 0.63 17.69
C ARG A 128 0.89 -0.09 16.37
N PRO A 129 2.16 -0.18 15.94
CA PRO A 129 2.52 -0.98 14.77
C PRO A 129 2.14 -2.46 14.96
N ARG A 130 1.73 -3.12 13.86
CA ARG A 130 1.48 -4.57 13.83
C ARG A 130 2.79 -5.31 14.16
N GLY A 131 2.71 -6.31 15.03
CA GLY A 131 3.80 -7.28 15.21
C GLY A 131 3.91 -8.21 14.01
N ALA A 132 4.75 -9.24 14.08
CA ALA A 132 4.65 -10.36 13.15
C ALA A 132 3.32 -11.10 13.42
N GLY A 133 2.44 -11.23 12.41
CA GLY A 133 1.21 -12.03 12.53
C GLY A 133 1.52 -13.53 12.54
N ILE A 134 2.57 -13.94 11.82
CA ILE A 134 3.02 -15.32 11.69
C ILE A 134 4.47 -15.45 12.19
N GLU A 135 4.81 -16.57 12.85
CA GLU A 135 6.15 -16.81 13.39
C GLU A 135 7.24 -16.67 12.31
N GLY A 136 8.24 -15.84 12.57
CA GLY A 136 9.32 -15.55 11.62
C GLY A 136 8.94 -14.66 10.44
N ALA A 137 7.70 -14.18 10.32
CA ALA A 137 7.36 -13.09 9.40
C ALA A 137 8.05 -11.76 9.81
N PHE A 138 7.98 -10.74 8.96
CA PHE A 138 8.61 -9.45 9.22
C PHE A 138 7.90 -8.69 10.35
N ASP A 139 8.52 -8.65 11.53
CA ASP A 139 8.01 -7.92 12.69
C ASP A 139 8.21 -6.40 12.53
N TYR A 140 7.20 -5.73 11.98
CA TYR A 140 7.23 -4.27 11.77
C TYR A 140 7.26 -3.49 13.08
N ARG A 141 6.60 -3.98 14.13
CA ARG A 141 6.66 -3.41 15.49
C ARG A 141 8.09 -3.42 16.02
N ARG A 142 8.80 -4.55 15.94
CA ARG A 142 10.20 -4.66 16.37
C ARG A 142 11.15 -3.83 15.49
N HIS A 143 10.88 -3.73 14.19
CA HIS A 143 11.63 -2.85 13.28
C HIS A 143 11.50 -1.36 13.66
N LEU A 144 10.28 -0.89 13.98
CA LEU A 144 10.06 0.49 14.41
C LEU A 144 10.56 0.77 15.83
N ALA A 145 10.34 -0.17 16.77
CA ALA A 145 10.87 -0.09 18.13
C ALA A 145 12.41 0.05 18.13
N GLY A 146 13.09 -0.62 17.19
CA GLY A 146 14.53 -0.46 16.98
C GLY A 146 14.92 1.00 16.70
N ARG A 147 14.14 1.72 15.89
CA ARG A 147 14.32 3.14 15.59
C ARG A 147 13.81 4.09 16.69
N ARG A 148 13.49 3.55 17.88
CA ARG A 148 12.82 4.24 19.00
C ARG A 148 11.46 4.82 18.62
N LEU A 149 10.76 4.17 17.69
CA LEU A 149 9.40 4.53 17.26
C LEU A 149 8.42 3.51 17.83
N ALA A 150 7.69 3.90 18.87
CA ALA A 150 6.70 3.05 19.54
C ALA A 150 5.36 3.01 18.79
N TRP A 151 5.11 3.99 17.92
CA TRP A 151 3.80 4.22 17.31
C TRP A 151 3.86 4.40 15.78
N THR A 152 2.71 4.20 15.14
CA THR A 152 2.43 4.65 13.77
C THR A 152 1.29 5.66 13.79
N GLY A 153 1.43 6.78 13.07
CA GLY A 153 0.40 7.80 12.93
C GLY A 153 0.00 7.97 11.46
N ARG A 154 -1.29 8.00 11.16
CA ARG A 154 -1.80 8.38 9.83
C ARG A 154 -2.31 9.81 9.89
N VAL A 155 -1.86 10.63 8.93
CA VAL A 155 -2.27 12.03 8.77
C VAL A 155 -2.79 12.23 7.34
N ASP A 156 -3.89 12.96 7.18
CA ASP A 156 -4.38 13.32 5.85
C ASP A 156 -3.90 14.72 5.42
N SER A 157 -3.65 15.61 6.38
CA SER A 157 -2.93 16.87 6.19
C SER A 157 -2.03 17.19 7.38
N VAL A 158 -1.00 18.01 7.15
CA VAL A 158 -0.04 18.42 8.17
C VAL A 158 0.22 19.92 8.07
N THR A 159 -0.05 20.66 9.14
CA THR A 159 0.21 22.09 9.25
C THR A 159 1.58 22.31 9.86
N VAL A 160 2.53 22.84 9.09
CA VAL A 160 3.85 23.25 9.61
C VAL A 160 3.68 24.56 10.39
N ILE A 161 3.72 24.51 11.73
CA ILE A 161 3.60 25.69 12.58
C ILE A 161 4.90 26.49 12.58
N VAL A 162 6.03 25.79 12.70
CA VAL A 162 7.36 26.42 12.62
C VAL A 162 8.17 25.71 11.53
N PRO A 163 8.47 26.38 10.41
CA PRO A 163 9.42 25.89 9.41
C PRO A 163 10.85 25.99 9.96
N THR A 164 11.16 25.11 10.93
CA THR A 164 12.34 25.06 11.82
C THR A 164 12.65 26.33 12.62
N GLY A 165 13.02 26.15 13.89
CA GLY A 165 13.83 27.14 14.58
C GLY A 165 15.22 27.22 13.92
N ALA A 166 15.80 28.42 13.86
CA ALA A 166 17.07 28.71 13.20
C ALA A 166 18.32 28.04 13.85
N SER A 167 18.13 27.11 14.78
CA SER A 167 19.16 26.41 15.55
C SER A 167 19.49 25.00 15.06
N ASP A 168 18.72 24.42 14.14
CA ASP A 168 18.94 23.04 13.67
C ASP A 168 19.70 23.01 12.32
N ILE A 169 21.00 22.72 12.41
CA ILE A 169 21.92 22.67 11.26
C ILE A 169 21.44 21.67 10.20
N ALA A 170 20.82 20.54 10.58
CA ALA A 170 20.34 19.54 9.62
C ALA A 170 19.16 20.08 8.81
N GLY A 171 18.24 20.80 9.45
CA GLY A 171 17.10 21.44 8.79
C GLY A 171 17.49 22.59 7.85
N VAL A 172 18.60 23.29 8.13
CA VAL A 172 19.15 24.34 7.25
C VAL A 172 19.88 23.71 6.06
N VAL A 173 20.74 22.71 6.28
CA VAL A 173 21.48 22.03 5.21
C VAL A 173 20.54 21.29 4.25
N GLY A 174 19.48 20.67 4.79
CA GLY A 174 18.43 20.01 4.00
C GLY A 174 17.79 20.93 2.96
N ARG A 175 17.02 21.92 3.40
CA ARG A 175 16.29 22.81 2.49
C ARG A 175 17.17 23.71 1.63
N ARG A 176 18.34 24.13 2.13
CA ARG A 176 19.19 25.10 1.42
C ARG A 176 20.12 24.47 0.39
N TRP A 177 20.50 23.20 0.57
CA TRP A 177 21.48 22.53 -0.30
C TRP A 177 21.02 21.16 -0.82
N LEU A 178 20.44 20.29 0.01
CA LEU A 178 20.07 18.93 -0.39
C LEU A 178 18.77 18.88 -1.22
N ASP A 179 17.69 19.55 -0.80
CA ASP A 179 16.42 19.53 -1.53
C ASP A 179 16.51 20.20 -2.93
N PRO A 180 17.28 21.30 -3.13
CA PRO A 180 17.57 21.82 -4.46
C PRO A 180 18.44 20.86 -5.28
N LEU A 181 19.47 20.25 -4.68
CA LEU A 181 20.36 19.31 -5.36
C LEU A 181 19.61 18.06 -5.81
N GLN A 182 18.78 17.45 -4.97
CA GLN A 182 17.99 16.28 -5.33
C GLN A 182 17.00 16.60 -6.46
N ARG A 183 16.31 17.75 -6.40
CA ARG A 183 15.44 18.21 -7.49
C ARG A 183 16.22 18.48 -8.78
N ALA A 184 17.40 19.08 -8.70
CA ALA A 184 18.26 19.30 -9.86
C ALA A 184 18.70 17.98 -10.49
N LEU A 185 19.23 17.05 -9.69
CA LEU A 185 19.65 15.72 -10.16
C LEU A 185 18.50 14.94 -10.81
N THR A 186 17.31 14.93 -10.20
CA THR A 186 16.13 14.26 -10.77
C THR A 186 15.68 14.90 -12.09
N ARG A 187 15.71 16.24 -12.20
CA ARG A 187 15.43 16.96 -13.46
C ARG A 187 16.46 16.61 -14.54
N THR A 188 17.75 16.69 -14.22
CA THR A 188 18.83 16.32 -15.16
C THR A 188 18.72 14.86 -15.60
N LEU A 189 18.36 13.95 -14.69
CA LEU A 189 18.13 12.54 -15.01
C LEU A 189 17.00 12.36 -16.04
N SER A 190 15.88 13.07 -15.87
CA SER A 190 14.76 13.06 -16.83
C SER A 190 15.06 13.68 -18.20
N LEU A 191 16.16 14.44 -18.33
CA LEU A 191 16.65 14.96 -19.61
C LEU A 191 17.66 14.02 -20.30
N VAL A 192 18.18 13.04 -19.56
CA VAL A 192 19.27 12.13 -19.97
C VAL A 192 18.76 10.71 -20.20
N LEU A 193 17.78 10.24 -19.43
CA LEU A 193 17.16 8.91 -19.54
C LEU A 193 15.65 9.01 -19.80
N PRO A 194 15.05 8.04 -20.54
CA PRO A 194 13.60 7.94 -20.66
C PRO A 194 12.91 7.67 -19.31
N PRO A 195 11.59 7.87 -19.17
CA PRO A 195 10.92 7.88 -17.86
C PRO A 195 11.12 6.63 -17.00
N ARG A 196 11.01 5.41 -17.57
CA ARG A 196 11.16 4.13 -16.85
C ARG A 196 12.61 3.87 -16.40
N GLU A 197 13.59 4.25 -17.21
CA GLU A 197 15.00 4.11 -16.87
C GLU A 197 15.50 5.26 -15.96
N SER A 198 14.81 6.40 -15.98
CA SER A 198 15.02 7.53 -15.06
C SER A 198 14.51 7.22 -13.64
N SER A 199 13.32 6.62 -13.47
CA SER A 199 12.86 6.11 -12.16
C SER A 199 13.85 5.08 -11.59
N LEU A 200 14.33 4.17 -12.43
CA LEU A 200 15.39 3.20 -12.08
C LEU A 200 16.68 3.89 -11.65
N GLY A 201 17.21 4.83 -12.44
CA GLY A 201 18.42 5.59 -12.12
C GLY A 201 18.30 6.39 -10.82
N ALA A 202 17.13 7.00 -10.57
CA ALA A 202 16.85 7.71 -9.32
C ALA A 202 16.81 6.77 -8.11
N SER A 203 16.26 5.56 -8.27
CA SER A 203 16.25 4.56 -7.19
C SER A 203 17.66 4.10 -6.80
N VAL A 204 18.52 3.91 -7.80
CA VAL A 204 19.89 3.38 -7.63
C VAL A 204 20.88 4.44 -7.16
N LEU A 205 20.76 5.69 -7.64
CA LEU A 205 21.68 6.77 -7.32
C LEU A 205 21.25 7.63 -6.13
N LEU A 206 19.94 7.88 -6.00
CA LEU A 206 19.37 8.80 -5.00
C LEU A 206 18.58 8.07 -3.91
N GLY A 207 18.43 6.74 -3.98
CA GLY A 207 17.69 5.94 -3.00
C GLY A 207 16.15 6.08 -3.10
N ALA A 208 15.63 6.65 -4.18
CA ALA A 208 14.19 6.80 -4.41
C ALA A 208 13.47 5.43 -4.49
N ARG A 209 12.23 5.35 -4.02
CA ARG A 209 11.42 4.11 -4.05
C ARG A 209 9.97 4.39 -4.44
N ASP A 210 9.72 4.53 -5.72
CA ASP A 210 8.37 4.64 -6.28
C ASP A 210 7.72 3.25 -6.45
N ALA A 211 6.64 3.17 -7.24
CA ALA A 211 5.96 1.92 -7.57
C ALA A 211 6.57 1.23 -8.81
N ASP A 212 7.03 2.01 -9.79
CA ASP A 212 7.56 1.55 -11.07
C ASP A 212 8.91 0.81 -10.91
N SER A 213 9.79 1.33 -10.03
CA SER A 213 11.02 0.66 -9.62
C SER A 213 10.77 -0.67 -8.91
N ARG A 214 9.64 -0.86 -8.21
CA ARG A 214 9.28 -2.14 -7.58
C ARG A 214 8.84 -3.18 -8.60
N ARG A 215 7.93 -2.85 -9.52
CA ARG A 215 7.54 -3.76 -10.63
C ARG A 215 8.77 -4.16 -11.46
N THR A 216 9.67 -3.21 -11.73
CA THR A 216 10.89 -3.45 -12.53
C THR A 216 11.96 -4.27 -11.79
N SER A 217 12.03 -4.21 -10.45
CA SER A 217 13.04 -4.93 -9.66
C SER A 217 12.62 -6.32 -9.19
N GLN A 218 11.35 -6.71 -9.32
CA GLN A 218 10.87 -8.03 -8.91
C GLN A 218 11.61 -9.20 -9.61
N PRO A 219 11.74 -9.25 -10.96
CA PRO A 219 12.46 -10.35 -11.62
C PRO A 219 13.95 -10.46 -11.23
N PHE A 220 14.53 -9.35 -10.76
CA PHE A 220 15.87 -9.34 -10.19
C PHE A 220 15.89 -9.89 -8.76
N ALA A 221 14.84 -9.66 -7.97
CA ALA A 221 14.73 -10.23 -6.63
C ALA A 221 14.61 -11.75 -6.67
N ASP A 222 13.83 -12.28 -7.62
CA ASP A 222 13.66 -13.72 -7.84
C ASP A 222 15.02 -14.39 -8.17
N LEU A 223 15.81 -13.81 -9.09
CA LEU A 223 17.18 -14.25 -9.40
C LEU A 223 18.26 -13.94 -8.33
N GLY A 224 17.89 -13.43 -7.14
CA GLY A 224 18.83 -13.05 -6.08
C GLY A 224 19.69 -11.79 -6.37
N LEU A 225 19.33 -11.05 -7.42
CA LEU A 225 19.98 -9.81 -7.88
C LEU A 225 19.41 -8.52 -7.25
N ALA A 226 18.43 -8.60 -6.33
CA ALA A 226 17.87 -7.43 -5.62
C ALA A 226 18.94 -6.50 -4.99
N HIS A 227 20.09 -7.05 -4.64
CA HIS A 227 21.23 -6.32 -4.09
C HIS A 227 21.86 -5.29 -5.06
N LEU A 228 21.52 -5.32 -6.35
CA LEU A 228 21.91 -4.31 -7.34
C LEU A 228 21.15 -2.99 -7.14
N PHE A 229 19.85 -3.04 -6.79
CA PHE A 229 19.02 -1.84 -6.57
C PHE A 229 19.19 -1.21 -5.18
N ALA A 230 19.78 -1.94 -4.24
CA ALA A 230 20.20 -1.37 -2.98
C ALA A 230 21.46 -0.53 -3.18
N VAL A 231 21.46 0.74 -2.74
CA VAL A 231 22.68 1.56 -2.73
C VAL A 231 23.76 0.83 -1.92
N SER A 232 24.86 0.49 -2.59
CA SER A 232 25.81 -0.53 -2.14
C SER A 232 27.26 -0.07 -2.21
N GLY A 233 28.17 -0.93 -1.75
CA GLY A 233 29.61 -0.66 -1.83
C GLY A 233 30.14 -0.51 -3.25
N LEU A 234 29.45 -1.07 -4.26
CA LEU A 234 29.78 -0.83 -5.67
C LEU A 234 29.53 0.64 -6.03
N HIS A 235 28.34 1.17 -5.73
CA HIS A 235 27.94 2.55 -6.00
C HIS A 235 28.90 3.59 -5.38
N VAL A 236 29.23 3.41 -4.10
CA VAL A 236 30.22 4.25 -3.42
C VAL A 236 31.61 4.10 -4.06
N GLY A 237 32.00 2.89 -4.48
CA GLY A 237 33.25 2.63 -5.21
C GLY A 237 33.32 3.31 -6.59
N ILE A 238 32.19 3.37 -7.31
CA ILE A 238 32.03 4.09 -8.58
C ILE A 238 32.24 5.59 -8.37
N LEU A 239 31.56 6.18 -7.39
CA LEU A 239 31.70 7.60 -7.02
C LEU A 239 33.13 7.95 -6.59
N LEU A 240 33.77 7.09 -5.77
CA LEU A 240 35.18 7.18 -5.40
C LEU A 240 36.09 7.17 -6.64
N GLY A 241 35.84 6.27 -7.60
CA GLY A 241 36.59 6.15 -8.84
C GLY A 241 36.51 7.42 -9.71
N LEU A 242 35.30 7.95 -9.90
CA LEU A 242 35.03 9.18 -10.66
C LEU A 242 35.83 10.38 -10.15
N VAL A 243 36.02 10.50 -8.85
CA VAL A 243 36.75 11.62 -8.23
C VAL A 243 38.25 11.36 -8.18
N LEU A 244 38.67 10.15 -7.79
CA LEU A 244 40.07 9.82 -7.55
C LEU A 244 40.87 9.59 -8.84
N ALA A 245 40.26 9.07 -9.90
CA ALA A 245 40.94 8.79 -11.17
C ALA A 245 41.45 10.08 -11.86
N PRO A 246 40.62 11.10 -12.15
CA PRO A 246 41.11 12.35 -12.74
C PRO A 246 42.04 13.10 -11.80
N ALA A 247 41.78 13.11 -10.48
CA ALA A 247 42.68 13.73 -9.51
C ALA A 247 44.10 13.13 -9.55
N ARG A 248 44.22 11.79 -9.66
CA ARG A 248 45.52 11.13 -9.82
C ARG A 248 46.12 11.30 -11.22
N ALA A 249 45.31 11.35 -12.27
CA ALA A 249 45.78 11.64 -13.62
C ALA A 249 46.37 13.06 -13.72
N ALA A 250 45.83 14.02 -12.96
CA ALA A 250 46.35 15.37 -12.79
C ALA A 250 47.57 15.45 -11.83
N GLY A 251 48.14 14.32 -11.40
CA GLY A 251 49.33 14.29 -10.56
C GLY A 251 49.11 14.71 -9.09
N LEU A 252 47.87 14.87 -8.63
CA LEU A 252 47.60 15.32 -7.26
C LEU A 252 48.06 14.29 -6.23
N GLY A 253 48.75 14.77 -5.19
CA GLY A 253 49.17 13.95 -4.06
C GLY A 253 47.99 13.29 -3.32
N PRO A 254 48.20 12.18 -2.59
CA PRO A 254 47.10 11.39 -2.01
C PRO A 254 46.11 12.18 -1.15
N LEU A 255 46.59 13.16 -0.38
CA LEU A 255 45.77 14.05 0.45
C LEU A 255 44.89 14.97 -0.41
N ALA A 256 45.46 15.61 -1.44
CA ALA A 256 44.75 16.50 -2.34
C ALA A 256 43.71 15.75 -3.19
N ALA A 257 44.02 14.53 -3.63
CA ALA A 257 43.07 13.67 -4.33
C ALA A 257 41.93 13.16 -3.41
N ALA A 258 42.19 12.98 -2.11
CA ALA A 258 41.18 12.53 -1.15
C ALA A 258 40.24 13.65 -0.67
N LEU A 259 40.69 14.92 -0.68
CA LEU A 259 39.92 16.05 -0.16
C LEU A 259 38.52 16.20 -0.80
N PRO A 260 38.33 16.14 -2.13
CA PRO A 260 37.00 16.23 -2.72
C PRO A 260 36.11 15.03 -2.34
N VAL A 261 36.68 13.85 -2.12
CA VAL A 261 35.92 12.69 -1.63
C VAL A 261 35.40 12.95 -0.22
N PHE A 262 36.24 13.45 0.70
CA PHE A 262 35.80 13.76 2.06
C PHE A 262 34.70 14.83 2.11
N ILE A 263 34.65 15.72 1.11
CA ILE A 263 33.59 16.73 0.96
C ILE A 263 32.30 16.14 0.36
N LEU A 264 32.41 15.30 -0.69
CA LEU A 264 31.25 14.78 -1.44
C LEU A 264 30.59 13.55 -0.81
N LEU A 265 31.34 12.73 -0.09
CA LEU A 265 30.87 11.45 0.42
C LEU A 265 29.85 11.56 1.58
N PRO A 266 29.99 12.48 2.56
CA PRO A 266 28.96 12.71 3.57
C PRO A 266 27.60 13.18 3.02
N PRO A 267 27.50 14.23 2.17
CA PRO A 267 26.19 14.64 1.62
C PRO A 267 25.58 13.59 0.71
N TYR A 268 26.38 12.79 -0.03
CA TYR A 268 25.88 11.63 -0.76
C TYR A 268 25.26 10.55 0.16
N ALA A 269 25.92 10.25 1.28
CA ALA A 269 25.41 9.30 2.27
C ALA A 269 24.10 9.79 2.94
N VAL A 270 23.98 11.11 3.18
CA VAL A 270 22.73 11.73 3.67
C VAL A 270 21.64 11.68 2.62
N LEU A 271 21.93 12.08 1.37
CA LEU A 271 20.98 12.12 0.26
C LEU A 271 20.38 10.74 -0.06
N THR A 272 21.17 9.67 0.08
CA THR A 272 20.71 8.28 -0.10
C THR A 272 19.97 7.70 1.10
N GLY A 273 19.75 8.49 2.17
CA GLY A 273 18.97 8.09 3.35
C GLY A 273 19.76 7.29 4.40
N LEU A 274 21.08 7.34 4.39
CA LEU A 274 21.99 6.64 5.33
C LEU A 274 21.70 5.13 5.52
N PRO A 275 21.45 4.32 4.47
CA PRO A 275 21.30 2.88 4.64
C PRO A 275 22.61 2.26 5.15
N GLY A 276 22.52 1.22 5.97
CA GLY A 276 23.68 0.60 6.62
C GLY A 276 24.77 0.11 5.65
N SER A 277 24.38 -0.27 4.42
CA SER A 277 25.29 -0.60 3.32
C SER A 277 26.15 0.58 2.86
N VAL A 278 25.58 1.79 2.83
CA VAL A 278 26.26 3.05 2.49
C VAL A 278 27.12 3.53 3.65
N ILE A 279 26.62 3.48 4.90
CA ILE A 279 27.44 3.81 6.10
C ILE A 279 28.71 2.95 6.12
N ARG A 280 28.58 1.63 5.93
CA ARG A 280 29.72 0.70 5.82
C ARG A 280 30.67 1.09 4.69
N ALA A 281 30.14 1.30 3.48
CA ALA A 281 30.96 1.56 2.30
C ALA A 281 31.67 2.92 2.34
N ALA A 282 30.96 3.96 2.76
CA ALA A 282 31.50 5.30 2.96
C ALA A 282 32.56 5.32 4.06
N GLY A 283 32.28 4.70 5.22
CA GLY A 283 33.27 4.55 6.29
C GLY A 283 34.53 3.82 5.84
N LEU A 284 34.41 2.73 5.07
CA LEU A 284 35.55 2.00 4.52
C LEU A 284 36.35 2.85 3.53
N GLY A 285 35.67 3.60 2.65
CA GLY A 285 36.31 4.53 1.72
C GLY A 285 37.07 5.64 2.44
N THR A 286 36.44 6.26 3.45
CA THR A 286 37.05 7.28 4.30
C THR A 286 38.30 6.75 5.01
N LEU A 287 38.22 5.59 5.68
CA LEU A 287 39.38 4.99 6.35
C LEU A 287 40.49 4.57 5.37
N ALA A 288 40.13 4.07 4.17
CA ALA A 288 41.07 3.69 3.13
C ALA A 288 41.86 4.88 2.55
N LEU A 289 41.24 6.06 2.48
CA LEU A 289 41.88 7.30 2.05
C LEU A 289 42.64 7.99 3.18
N LEU A 290 42.08 8.00 4.40
CA LEU A 290 42.67 8.69 5.55
C LEU A 290 43.93 7.97 6.07
N ALA A 291 43.96 6.64 6.10
CA ALA A 291 45.10 5.91 6.65
C ALA A 291 46.43 6.22 5.93
N PRO A 292 46.53 6.22 4.58
CA PRO A 292 47.72 6.70 3.87
C PRO A 292 48.10 8.14 4.20
N CYS A 293 47.14 9.05 4.35
CA CYS A 293 47.38 10.44 4.74
C CYS A 293 47.94 10.58 6.16
N LEU A 294 47.69 9.60 7.04
CA LEU A 294 48.25 9.50 8.39
C LEU A 294 49.51 8.62 8.46
N GLY A 295 50.13 8.28 7.32
CA GLY A 295 51.32 7.41 7.27
C GLY A 295 51.05 5.96 7.69
N ARG A 296 49.79 5.53 7.77
CA ARG A 296 49.37 4.19 8.22
C ARG A 296 48.92 3.29 7.07
N ARG A 297 49.14 1.99 7.22
CA ARG A 297 48.60 0.97 6.31
C ARG A 297 47.14 0.65 6.69
N PHE A 298 46.24 0.70 5.71
CA PHE A 298 44.85 0.28 5.89
C PHE A 298 44.72 -1.24 5.78
N ASP A 299 44.05 -1.89 6.74
CA ASP A 299 43.59 -3.27 6.63
C ASP A 299 42.05 -3.26 6.52
N PRO A 300 41.46 -3.57 5.36
CA PRO A 300 40.02 -3.51 5.14
C PRO A 300 39.20 -4.39 6.10
N LEU A 301 39.74 -5.51 6.59
CA LEU A 301 39.04 -6.38 7.54
C LEU A 301 38.96 -5.75 8.93
N ARG A 302 40.02 -5.06 9.36
CA ARG A 302 40.02 -4.28 10.61
C ARG A 302 39.11 -3.06 10.49
N GLY A 303 39.16 -2.37 9.34
CA GLY A 303 38.24 -1.26 9.04
C GLY A 303 36.78 -1.69 9.12
N LEU A 304 36.44 -2.86 8.56
CA LEU A 304 35.09 -3.44 8.64
C LEU A 304 34.66 -3.65 10.10
N GLY A 305 35.51 -4.27 10.93
CA GLY A 305 35.21 -4.48 12.36
C GLY A 305 35.02 -3.16 13.14
N VAL A 306 35.87 -2.16 12.89
CA VAL A 306 35.77 -0.83 13.54
C VAL A 306 34.47 -0.13 13.16
N ILE A 307 34.10 -0.12 11.88
CA ILE A 307 32.86 0.54 11.44
C ILE A 307 31.63 -0.23 11.93
N TYR A 308 31.68 -1.57 12.02
CA TYR A 308 30.61 -2.35 12.62
C TYR A 308 30.42 -1.97 14.09
N ALA A 309 31.50 -1.98 14.88
CA ALA A 309 31.47 -1.61 16.29
C ALA A 309 30.96 -0.17 16.50
N ALA A 310 31.41 0.78 15.69
CA ALA A 310 30.92 2.16 15.73
C ALA A 310 29.44 2.28 15.33
N THR A 311 28.98 1.52 14.32
CA THR A 311 27.57 1.52 13.89
C THR A 311 26.66 0.96 14.98
N VAL A 312 27.05 -0.15 15.63
CA VAL A 312 26.29 -0.78 16.71
C VAL A 312 26.37 0.01 18.02
N ALA A 313 27.49 0.70 18.30
CA ALA A 313 27.59 1.61 19.44
C ALA A 313 26.73 2.87 19.26
N TRP A 314 26.59 3.37 18.03
CA TRP A 314 25.68 4.47 17.69
C TRP A 314 24.22 4.03 17.75
N GLU A 315 23.88 2.91 17.09
CA GLU A 315 22.53 2.36 17.00
C GLU A 315 22.57 0.84 17.25
N PRO A 316 22.35 0.38 18.50
CA PRO A 316 22.43 -1.03 18.85
C PRO A 316 21.49 -1.90 18.02
N THR A 317 20.37 -1.34 17.57
CA THR A 317 19.34 -2.07 16.83
C THR A 317 19.73 -2.27 15.35
N ALA A 318 20.75 -1.56 14.85
CA ALA A 318 21.34 -1.81 13.54
C ALA A 318 21.92 -3.23 13.44
N ALA A 319 22.35 -3.83 14.56
CA ALA A 319 22.76 -5.24 14.61
C ALA A 319 21.62 -6.24 14.30
N LEU A 320 20.36 -5.80 14.29
CA LEU A 320 19.18 -6.58 13.89
C LEU A 320 18.81 -6.40 12.41
N ASP A 321 19.33 -5.38 11.73
CA ASP A 321 19.00 -5.10 10.33
C ASP A 321 19.58 -6.16 9.38
N ILE A 322 18.71 -6.83 8.62
CA ILE A 322 19.08 -7.90 7.69
C ILE A 322 19.96 -7.34 6.55
N GLY A 323 19.69 -6.12 6.07
CA GLY A 323 20.49 -5.47 5.02
C GLY A 323 21.92 -5.20 5.47
N LEU A 324 22.10 -4.68 6.69
CA LEU A 324 23.40 -4.49 7.33
C LEU A 324 24.13 -5.84 7.44
N ARG A 325 23.49 -6.84 8.05
CA ARG A 325 24.08 -8.18 8.25
C ARG A 325 24.55 -8.80 6.93
N LEU A 326 23.71 -8.85 5.91
CA LEU A 326 24.07 -9.36 4.58
C LEU A 326 25.21 -8.55 3.94
N SER A 327 25.21 -7.22 4.08
CA SER A 327 26.28 -6.37 3.53
C SER A 327 27.64 -6.60 4.22
N TYR A 328 27.65 -6.84 5.52
CA TYR A 328 28.86 -7.16 6.29
C TYR A 328 29.35 -8.59 6.02
N LEU A 329 28.44 -9.57 5.94
CA LEU A 329 28.78 -10.96 5.58
C LEU A 329 29.37 -11.06 4.17
N ALA A 330 28.75 -10.41 3.18
CA ALA A 330 29.28 -10.36 1.82
C ALA A 330 30.67 -9.69 1.76
N ALA A 331 30.82 -8.50 2.35
CA ALA A 331 32.09 -7.79 2.36
C ALA A 331 33.19 -8.54 3.11
N GLY A 332 32.88 -9.13 4.27
CA GLY A 332 33.78 -9.95 5.06
C GLY A 332 34.19 -11.24 4.32
N GLY A 333 33.23 -11.92 3.69
CA GLY A 333 33.46 -13.11 2.87
C GLY A 333 34.37 -12.86 1.68
N ILE A 334 34.12 -11.80 0.91
CA ILE A 334 34.96 -11.36 -0.23
C ILE A 334 36.39 -11.03 0.26
N LEU A 335 36.52 -10.18 1.29
CA LEU A 335 37.83 -9.74 1.79
C LEU A 335 38.63 -10.86 2.46
N GLY A 336 37.95 -11.71 3.25
CA GLY A 336 38.54 -12.87 3.93
C GLY A 336 39.02 -13.92 2.93
N THR A 337 38.18 -14.28 1.96
CA THR A 337 38.53 -15.23 0.88
C THR A 337 39.69 -14.68 0.05
N SER A 338 39.62 -13.40 -0.35
CA SER A 338 40.71 -12.73 -1.07
C SER A 338 42.04 -12.77 -0.29
N ARG A 339 42.01 -12.56 1.03
CA ARG A 339 43.21 -12.68 1.88
C ARG A 339 43.74 -14.11 1.95
N ALA A 340 42.85 -15.09 2.11
CA ALA A 340 43.21 -16.51 2.17
C ALA A 340 43.86 -16.99 0.85
N THR A 341 43.33 -16.60 -0.31
CA THR A 341 43.78 -17.06 -1.63
C THR A 341 44.90 -16.21 -2.24
N GLY A 342 45.09 -14.97 -1.78
CA GLY A 342 46.04 -14.02 -2.37
C GLY A 342 45.47 -13.23 -3.55
N GLY A 343 44.18 -12.91 -3.46
CA GLY A 343 43.35 -12.33 -4.51
C GLY A 343 42.37 -13.35 -5.09
N LEU A 344 41.23 -12.87 -5.56
CA LEU A 344 40.16 -13.69 -6.16
C LEU A 344 40.41 -13.97 -7.66
N ARG A 345 41.63 -13.73 -8.17
CA ARG A 345 42.03 -13.98 -9.56
C ARG A 345 42.35 -15.46 -9.77
N PHE A 346 41.32 -16.30 -9.71
CA PHE A 346 41.47 -17.76 -9.77
C PHE A 346 41.92 -18.27 -11.15
N CYS A 347 41.54 -17.59 -12.23
CA CYS A 347 42.17 -17.74 -13.54
C CYS A 347 43.14 -16.56 -13.79
N ARG A 348 44.36 -16.85 -14.24
CA ARG A 348 45.37 -15.84 -14.59
C ARG A 348 45.57 -15.65 -16.10
N ARG A 349 45.06 -16.56 -16.94
CA ARG A 349 45.18 -16.46 -18.40
C ARG A 349 44.15 -15.45 -18.93
N ARG A 350 44.59 -14.47 -19.73
CA ARG A 350 43.68 -13.61 -20.51
C ARG A 350 43.10 -14.42 -21.68
N PRO A 351 41.84 -14.19 -22.11
CA PRO A 351 40.90 -13.20 -21.58
C PRO A 351 40.22 -13.61 -20.26
N TRP A 352 40.17 -14.92 -19.95
CA TRP A 352 39.38 -15.54 -18.87
C TRP A 352 39.64 -15.05 -17.43
N ALA A 353 40.71 -14.29 -17.19
CA ALA A 353 41.06 -13.74 -15.89
C ALA A 353 39.97 -12.82 -15.29
N TRP A 354 39.17 -12.13 -16.12
CA TRP A 354 38.07 -11.29 -15.62
C TRP A 354 36.90 -12.15 -15.11
N LEU A 355 36.45 -13.13 -15.91
CA LEU A 355 35.43 -14.12 -15.55
C LEU A 355 35.78 -14.89 -14.27
N GLY A 356 37.02 -15.38 -14.17
CA GLY A 356 37.49 -16.06 -12.95
C GLY A 356 37.53 -15.16 -11.72
N SER A 357 37.67 -13.84 -11.89
CA SER A 357 37.59 -12.87 -10.79
C SER A 357 36.15 -12.54 -10.39
N GLY A 358 35.25 -12.40 -11.38
CA GLY A 358 33.82 -12.20 -11.14
C GLY A 358 33.20 -13.38 -10.40
N LEU A 359 33.41 -14.61 -10.90
CA LEU A 359 33.02 -15.84 -10.22
C LEU A 359 33.58 -15.89 -8.79
N GLY A 360 34.85 -15.53 -8.63
CA GLY A 360 35.51 -15.52 -7.33
C GLY A 360 34.88 -14.58 -6.31
N VAL A 361 34.47 -13.38 -6.72
CA VAL A 361 33.75 -12.42 -5.87
C VAL A 361 32.34 -12.93 -5.55
N THR A 362 31.60 -13.39 -6.56
CA THR A 362 30.21 -13.85 -6.39
C THR A 362 30.12 -15.05 -5.48
N LEU A 363 30.93 -16.09 -5.70
CA LEU A 363 30.97 -17.29 -4.85
C LEU A 363 31.41 -16.95 -3.41
N ALA A 364 32.41 -16.07 -3.25
CA ALA A 364 32.85 -15.65 -1.92
C ALA A 364 31.82 -14.78 -1.18
N ALA A 365 31.00 -14.00 -1.89
CA ALA A 365 29.89 -13.27 -1.30
C ALA A 365 28.77 -14.21 -0.87
N GLN A 366 28.29 -15.04 -1.82
CA GLN A 366 27.20 -15.98 -1.63
C GLN A 366 27.49 -16.98 -0.51
N TRP A 367 28.73 -17.49 -0.40
CA TRP A 367 29.08 -18.47 0.63
C TRP A 367 28.78 -18.03 2.07
N PHE A 368 29.02 -16.74 2.36
CA PHE A 368 28.84 -16.17 3.69
C PHE A 368 27.47 -15.53 3.87
N THR A 369 26.73 -15.21 2.81
CA THR A 369 25.35 -14.73 2.90
C THR A 369 24.30 -15.84 2.84
N LEU A 370 24.60 -17.01 2.26
CA LEU A 370 23.62 -18.08 1.97
C LEU A 370 22.74 -18.45 3.16
N PRO A 371 23.25 -18.68 4.39
CA PRO A 371 22.43 -19.09 5.52
C PRO A 371 21.40 -18.04 5.93
N LEU A 372 21.84 -16.77 5.95
CA LEU A 372 20.98 -15.65 6.32
C LEU A 372 20.02 -15.29 5.19
N ALA A 373 20.42 -15.49 3.93
CA ALA A 373 19.53 -15.35 2.78
C ALA A 373 18.44 -16.43 2.78
N ALA A 374 18.80 -17.70 3.00
CA ALA A 374 17.84 -18.80 3.15
C ALA A 374 16.83 -18.50 4.29
N GLN A 375 17.34 -18.11 5.46
CA GLN A 375 16.50 -17.79 6.62
C GLN A 375 15.60 -16.57 6.41
N ALA A 376 16.06 -15.54 5.70
CA ALA A 376 15.33 -14.30 5.47
C ALA A 376 14.33 -14.37 4.31
N PHE A 377 14.61 -15.16 3.27
CA PHE A 377 13.85 -15.16 2.01
C PHE A 377 13.17 -16.50 1.68
N GLY A 378 13.51 -17.61 2.34
CA GLY A 378 12.89 -18.93 2.14
C GLY A 378 13.21 -19.63 0.80
N ARG A 379 13.77 -18.91 -0.18
CA ARG A 379 14.17 -19.41 -1.50
C ARG A 379 15.54 -18.91 -1.90
N ILE A 380 16.27 -19.70 -2.69
CA ILE A 380 17.55 -19.31 -3.30
C ILE A 380 17.60 -19.79 -4.75
N SER A 381 17.84 -18.85 -5.67
CA SER A 381 18.07 -19.18 -7.07
C SER A 381 19.47 -19.74 -7.31
N LEU A 382 19.56 -20.96 -7.82
CA LEU A 382 20.83 -21.60 -8.22
C LEU A 382 21.46 -20.93 -9.44
N LEU A 383 20.68 -20.14 -10.20
CA LEU A 383 21.16 -19.36 -11.35
C LEU A 383 21.85 -18.04 -10.94
N ALA A 384 21.67 -17.58 -9.70
CA ALA A 384 22.24 -16.34 -9.20
C ALA A 384 23.77 -16.17 -9.44
N PRO A 385 24.64 -17.19 -9.31
CA PRO A 385 26.07 -17.04 -9.58
C PRO A 385 26.36 -16.70 -11.05
N ALA A 386 25.64 -17.33 -11.99
CA ALA A 386 25.78 -17.12 -13.42
C ALA A 386 25.14 -15.79 -13.85
N ALA A 387 23.95 -15.47 -13.34
CA ALA A 387 23.27 -14.22 -13.59
C ALA A 387 24.12 -13.01 -13.16
N ASN A 388 24.79 -13.09 -12.00
CA ASN A 388 25.73 -12.06 -11.53
C ASN A 388 26.91 -11.78 -12.47
N LEU A 389 27.40 -12.78 -13.24
CA LEU A 389 28.51 -12.56 -14.18
C LEU A 389 28.15 -11.62 -15.33
N VAL A 390 26.87 -11.59 -15.71
CA VAL A 390 26.35 -10.69 -16.74
C VAL A 390 25.80 -9.43 -16.09
N ALA A 391 24.99 -9.58 -15.04
CA ALA A 391 24.26 -8.48 -14.42
C ALA A 391 25.17 -7.46 -13.74
N VAL A 392 26.13 -7.90 -12.90
CA VAL A 392 27.00 -6.98 -12.14
C VAL A 392 27.84 -6.05 -13.04
N PRO A 393 28.58 -6.53 -14.07
CA PRO A 393 29.36 -5.63 -14.91
C PRO A 393 28.47 -4.70 -15.74
N LEU A 394 27.37 -5.21 -16.30
CA LEU A 394 26.50 -4.45 -17.21
C LEU A 394 25.71 -3.37 -16.46
N PHE A 395 25.19 -3.69 -15.27
CA PHE A 395 24.58 -2.74 -14.34
C PHE A 395 25.61 -1.73 -13.82
N GLY A 396 26.81 -2.19 -13.43
CA GLY A 396 27.90 -1.32 -12.99
C GLY A 396 28.29 -0.30 -14.06
N SER A 397 28.36 -0.69 -15.33
CA SER A 397 28.58 0.25 -16.44
C SER A 397 27.40 1.18 -16.69
N ALA A 398 26.14 0.70 -16.57
CA ALA A 398 24.95 1.54 -16.73
C ALA A 398 24.89 2.65 -15.67
N VAL A 399 25.23 2.30 -14.41
CA VAL A 399 25.38 3.27 -13.32
C VAL A 399 26.49 4.28 -13.61
N TRP A 400 27.67 3.83 -14.03
CA TRP A 400 28.78 4.72 -14.44
C TRP A 400 28.36 5.72 -15.53
N MET A 401 27.69 5.23 -16.57
CA MET A 401 27.27 6.03 -17.73
C MET A 401 26.14 7.00 -17.38
N THR A 402 25.25 6.60 -16.46
CA THR A 402 24.22 7.47 -15.88
C THR A 402 24.86 8.62 -15.09
N VAL A 403 25.83 8.33 -14.21
CA VAL A 403 26.51 9.38 -13.42
C VAL A 403 27.37 10.29 -14.31
N LEU A 404 28.02 9.75 -15.34
CA LEU A 404 28.73 10.55 -16.33
C LEU A 404 27.76 11.46 -17.12
N GLY A 405 26.59 10.93 -17.51
CA GLY A 405 25.54 11.70 -18.16
C GLY A 405 25.02 12.86 -17.29
N LEU A 406 24.78 12.61 -16.00
CA LEU A 406 24.42 13.63 -15.02
C LEU A 406 25.50 14.70 -14.83
N ALA A 407 26.79 14.33 -14.90
CA ALA A 407 27.90 15.27 -14.76
C ALA A 407 28.11 16.13 -16.02
N LEU A 408 27.89 15.56 -17.21
CA LEU A 408 28.07 16.26 -18.48
C LEU A 408 26.85 17.11 -18.88
N ALA A 409 25.63 16.66 -18.61
CA ALA A 409 24.41 17.31 -19.09
C ALA A 409 24.27 18.80 -18.71
N PRO A 410 24.68 19.28 -17.51
CA PRO A 410 24.65 20.71 -17.17
C PRO A 410 25.63 21.58 -17.95
N VAL A 411 26.65 20.99 -18.57
CA VAL A 411 27.70 21.69 -19.34
C VAL A 411 27.48 21.52 -20.84
N TRP A 412 27.14 20.30 -21.28
CA TRP A 412 26.90 19.95 -22.67
C TRP A 412 25.83 18.84 -22.75
N LEU A 413 24.56 19.26 -22.84
CA LEU A 413 23.40 18.36 -22.82
C LEU A 413 23.47 17.21 -23.84
N PRO A 414 23.87 17.41 -25.12
CA PRO A 414 24.03 16.31 -26.09
C PRO A 414 24.99 15.19 -25.62
N ALA A 415 26.10 15.51 -24.96
CA ALA A 415 27.00 14.48 -24.43
C ALA A 415 26.43 13.79 -23.18
N GLY A 416 25.69 14.54 -22.36
CA GLY A 416 24.87 13.97 -21.29
C GLY A 416 23.89 12.93 -21.83
N GLN A 417 23.12 13.30 -22.87
CA GLN A 417 22.17 12.45 -23.56
C GLN A 417 22.81 11.26 -24.27
N ALA A 418 24.00 11.40 -24.86
CA ALA A 418 24.74 10.29 -25.45
C ALA A 418 25.14 9.23 -24.38
N CYS A 419 25.62 9.68 -23.22
CA CYS A 419 25.89 8.79 -22.09
C CYS A 419 24.61 8.13 -21.56
N GLY A 420 23.51 8.89 -21.51
CA GLY A 420 22.17 8.41 -21.16
C GLY A 420 21.64 7.33 -22.12
N ALA A 421 21.73 7.54 -23.43
CA ALA A 421 21.32 6.56 -24.44
C ALA A 421 22.12 5.24 -24.33
N PHE A 422 23.42 5.33 -24.00
CA PHE A 422 24.24 4.14 -23.77
C PHE A 422 23.88 3.43 -22.44
N ALA A 423 23.62 4.18 -21.36
CA ALA A 423 23.10 3.62 -20.11
C ALA A 423 21.71 2.97 -20.28
N TRP A 424 20.82 3.60 -21.06
CA TRP A 424 19.51 3.08 -21.44
C TRP A 424 19.62 1.73 -22.16
N LEU A 425 20.47 1.64 -23.18
CA LEU A 425 20.73 0.38 -23.90
C LEU A 425 21.22 -0.71 -22.93
N GLN A 426 22.10 -0.37 -21.99
CA GLN A 426 22.59 -1.31 -20.98
C GLN A 426 21.48 -1.75 -20.01
N PHE A 427 20.65 -0.84 -19.50
CA PHE A 427 19.48 -1.22 -18.67
C PHE A 427 18.49 -2.11 -19.44
N ARG A 428 18.27 -1.86 -20.73
CA ARG A 428 17.42 -2.70 -21.60
C ARG A 428 18.00 -4.10 -21.83
N LEU A 429 19.29 -4.20 -22.14
CA LEU A 429 19.98 -5.49 -22.28
C LEU A 429 19.98 -6.28 -20.97
N LEU A 430 20.16 -5.60 -19.84
CA LEU A 430 20.09 -6.19 -18.51
C LEU A 430 18.68 -6.72 -18.19
N ALA A 431 17.64 -5.90 -18.42
CA ALA A 431 16.26 -6.30 -18.18
C ALA A 431 15.85 -7.49 -19.08
N ALA A 432 16.27 -7.49 -20.35
CA ALA A 432 16.03 -8.62 -21.26
C ALA A 432 16.75 -9.91 -20.82
N ALA A 433 18.01 -9.82 -20.40
CA ALA A 433 18.77 -10.96 -19.89
C ALA A 433 18.17 -11.52 -18.59
N VAL A 434 17.69 -10.64 -17.70
CA VAL A 434 17.00 -11.00 -16.47
C VAL A 434 15.64 -11.62 -16.75
N ALA A 435 14.80 -11.05 -17.62
CA ALA A 435 13.53 -11.65 -18.00
C ALA A 435 13.72 -13.04 -18.65
N TRP A 436 14.72 -13.19 -19.53
CA TRP A 436 15.02 -14.46 -20.19
C TRP A 436 15.52 -15.54 -19.21
N THR A 437 16.27 -15.16 -18.16
CA THR A 437 16.73 -16.10 -17.12
C THR A 437 15.64 -16.38 -16.07
N ALA A 438 14.86 -15.38 -15.66
CA ALA A 438 13.75 -15.52 -14.71
C ALA A 438 12.65 -16.44 -15.27
N ALA A 439 12.29 -16.31 -16.55
CA ALA A 439 11.38 -17.22 -17.25
C ALA A 439 11.89 -18.68 -17.40
N ARG A 440 13.06 -18.99 -16.82
CA ARG A 440 13.66 -20.32 -16.71
C ARG A 440 14.06 -20.66 -15.26
N ALA A 441 13.82 -19.77 -14.31
CA ALA A 441 14.28 -19.89 -12.92
C ALA A 441 13.40 -20.80 -12.07
N GLU A 442 12.12 -20.97 -12.40
CA GLU A 442 11.19 -21.89 -11.70
C GLU A 442 11.74 -23.32 -11.59
N ALA A 443 12.52 -23.79 -12.57
CA ALA A 443 13.17 -25.10 -12.54
C ALA A 443 14.49 -25.16 -11.73
N TRP A 444 14.99 -24.02 -11.23
CA TRP A 444 16.31 -23.87 -10.58
C TRP A 444 16.28 -23.10 -9.26
N ASP A 445 15.10 -22.66 -8.82
CA ASP A 445 14.90 -22.03 -7.53
C ASP A 445 14.63 -23.10 -6.48
N LEU A 446 15.44 -23.10 -5.42
CA LEU A 446 15.35 -24.09 -4.36
C LEU A 446 14.67 -23.46 -3.15
N GLY A 447 13.46 -23.93 -2.84
CA GLY A 447 12.80 -23.67 -1.56
C GLY A 447 13.60 -24.32 -0.43
N LEU A 448 13.96 -23.55 0.59
CA LEU A 448 14.82 -24.01 1.69
C LEU A 448 14.11 -23.86 3.04
N PRO A 449 14.14 -24.90 3.89
CA PRO A 449 13.55 -24.84 5.21
C PRO A 449 14.29 -23.83 6.10
N ALA A 450 13.61 -23.34 7.13
CA ALA A 450 14.24 -22.49 8.14
C ALA A 450 15.37 -23.25 8.85
N MET A 451 16.57 -22.66 8.82
CA MET A 451 17.72 -23.21 9.53
C MET A 451 17.55 -23.06 11.04
N ALA A 452 17.71 -24.17 11.76
CA ALA A 452 17.89 -24.15 13.21
C ALA A 452 19.20 -23.43 13.59
N SER A 453 19.26 -22.87 14.79
CA SER A 453 20.43 -22.10 15.27
C SER A 453 21.73 -22.90 15.22
N TRP A 454 21.67 -24.23 15.40
CA TRP A 454 22.83 -25.11 15.29
C TRP A 454 23.32 -25.28 13.84
N GLN A 455 22.43 -25.28 12.84
CA GLN A 455 22.81 -25.32 11.42
C GLN A 455 23.54 -24.04 11.01
N LEU A 456 23.07 -22.88 11.51
CA LEU A 456 23.75 -21.60 11.32
C LEU A 456 25.15 -21.59 11.97
N GLY A 457 25.27 -22.11 13.19
CA GLY A 457 26.56 -22.29 13.88
C GLY A 457 27.51 -23.22 13.12
N ALA A 458 27.02 -24.37 12.65
CA ALA A 458 27.78 -25.31 11.84
C ALA A 458 28.26 -24.68 10.53
N TRP A 459 27.42 -23.89 9.85
CA TRP A 459 27.83 -23.17 8.64
C TRP A 459 28.94 -22.15 8.90
N LEU A 460 28.87 -21.40 10.00
CA LEU A 460 29.93 -20.47 10.38
C LEU A 460 31.25 -21.20 10.63
N MET A 461 31.22 -22.35 11.30
CA MET A 461 32.41 -23.21 11.48
C MET A 461 32.94 -23.74 10.13
N LEU A 462 32.06 -24.16 9.22
CA LEU A 462 32.45 -24.59 7.87
C LEU A 462 33.07 -23.44 7.06
N GLY A 463 32.53 -22.22 7.16
CA GLY A 463 33.10 -21.02 6.55
C GLY A 463 34.49 -20.67 7.09
N ILE A 464 34.73 -20.84 8.39
CA ILE A 464 36.06 -20.70 9.00
C ILE A 464 36.99 -21.80 8.47
N ALA A 465 36.58 -23.07 8.53
CA ALA A 465 37.37 -24.20 8.04
C ALA A 465 37.73 -24.06 6.55
N LEU A 466 36.82 -23.54 5.73
CA LEU A 466 37.07 -23.18 4.33
C LEU A 466 38.18 -22.12 4.21
N LEU A 467 38.09 -20.99 4.94
CA LEU A 467 39.13 -19.94 4.90
C LEU A 467 40.51 -20.47 5.33
N TRP A 468 40.54 -21.33 6.36
CA TRP A 468 41.76 -22.01 6.80
C TRP A 468 42.32 -22.94 5.72
N THR A 469 41.47 -23.73 5.07
CA THR A 469 41.84 -24.65 3.97
C THR A 469 42.37 -23.89 2.76
N LEU A 470 41.71 -22.80 2.36
CA LEU A 470 42.16 -21.92 1.26
C LEU A 470 43.52 -21.28 1.59
N ALA A 471 43.72 -20.82 2.84
CA ALA A 471 45.01 -20.29 3.29
C ALA A 471 46.10 -21.37 3.38
N ALA A 472 45.75 -22.63 3.66
CA ALA A 472 46.67 -23.76 3.65
C ALA A 472 47.07 -24.15 2.21
N LEU A 473 46.11 -24.23 1.28
CA LEU A 473 46.38 -24.46 -0.15
C LEU A 473 47.29 -23.40 -0.76
N ARG A 474 47.10 -22.13 -0.37
CA ARG A 474 47.99 -21.02 -0.76
C ARG A 474 49.41 -21.24 -0.22
N ARG A 475 49.56 -21.56 1.08
CA ARG A 475 50.86 -21.85 1.71
C ARG A 475 51.55 -23.07 1.08
N ALA A 476 50.80 -24.08 0.68
CA ALA A 476 51.29 -25.26 -0.02
C ALA A 476 51.57 -25.05 -1.53
N GLY A 477 51.55 -23.81 -2.03
CA GLY A 477 51.85 -23.51 -3.43
C GLY A 477 50.80 -23.98 -4.45
N ARG A 478 49.59 -24.34 -4.02
CA ARG A 478 48.51 -24.90 -4.87
C ARG A 478 47.28 -23.97 -5.02
N PRO A 479 47.42 -22.65 -5.27
CA PRO A 479 46.29 -21.72 -5.29
C PRO A 479 45.25 -22.02 -6.38
N GLY A 480 45.61 -22.71 -7.47
CA GLY A 480 44.67 -23.12 -8.52
C GLY A 480 43.57 -24.08 -8.04
N ARG A 481 43.78 -24.83 -6.95
CA ARG A 481 42.75 -25.71 -6.35
C ARG A 481 41.73 -24.95 -5.50
N SER A 482 41.93 -23.66 -5.25
CA SER A 482 41.05 -22.84 -4.40
C SER A 482 39.63 -22.73 -4.96
N LEU A 483 39.48 -22.62 -6.29
CA LEU A 483 38.17 -22.56 -6.95
C LEU A 483 37.40 -23.88 -6.79
N LEU A 484 38.10 -25.01 -6.92
CA LEU A 484 37.54 -26.33 -6.72
C LEU A 484 37.11 -26.53 -5.26
N VAL A 485 37.91 -26.13 -4.27
CA VAL A 485 37.52 -26.24 -2.85
C VAL A 485 36.37 -25.30 -2.48
N LEU A 486 36.34 -24.07 -3.02
CA LEU A 486 35.21 -23.16 -2.85
C LEU A 486 33.93 -23.75 -3.47
N GLY A 487 34.01 -24.27 -4.70
CA GLY A 487 32.88 -24.92 -5.38
C GLY A 487 32.42 -26.21 -4.70
N LEU A 488 33.32 -27.11 -4.29
CA LEU A 488 32.99 -28.37 -3.62
C LEU A 488 32.51 -28.17 -2.17
N SER A 489 32.89 -27.07 -1.52
CA SER A 489 32.28 -26.72 -0.24
C SER A 489 30.78 -26.41 -0.41
N ALA A 490 30.34 -25.95 -1.59
CA ALA A 490 28.96 -25.51 -1.79
C ALA A 490 27.89 -26.60 -1.67
N PRO A 491 28.03 -27.80 -2.30
CA PRO A 491 27.17 -28.93 -2.01
C PRO A 491 27.17 -29.36 -0.54
N LEU A 492 28.32 -29.33 0.14
CA LEU A 492 28.42 -29.73 1.55
C LEU A 492 27.70 -28.75 2.49
N GLY A 493 27.80 -27.45 2.22
CA GLY A 493 26.97 -26.46 2.92
C GLY A 493 25.50 -26.65 2.59
N LEU A 494 25.14 -26.72 1.30
CA LEU A 494 23.74 -26.88 0.89
C LEU A 494 23.10 -28.11 1.54
N LEU A 495 23.84 -29.21 1.69
CA LEU A 495 23.43 -30.39 2.45
C LEU A 495 23.15 -30.09 3.93
N LEU A 496 23.87 -29.17 4.59
CA LEU A 496 23.56 -28.73 5.96
C LEU A 496 22.29 -27.86 6.06
N VAL A 497 21.83 -27.21 4.98
CA VAL A 497 20.56 -26.45 4.95
C VAL A 497 19.39 -27.37 4.59
N VAL A 498 19.58 -28.24 3.59
CA VAL A 498 18.58 -29.20 3.10
C VAL A 498 18.44 -30.41 4.02
N ALA A 499 19.47 -30.74 4.82
CA ALA A 499 19.38 -31.75 5.86
C ALA A 499 18.17 -31.44 6.73
N PRO A 500 17.21 -32.38 6.87
CA PRO A 500 15.95 -32.09 7.51
C PRO A 500 16.20 -31.66 8.95
N SER A 501 16.01 -30.36 9.19
CA SER A 501 15.60 -29.87 10.50
C SER A 501 14.30 -30.62 10.79
N ARG A 502 14.42 -31.73 11.54
CA ARG A 502 13.29 -32.45 12.09
C ARG A 502 12.52 -31.45 12.94
N VAL A 503 11.53 -30.81 12.34
CA VAL A 503 10.58 -29.93 13.03
C VAL A 503 10.02 -30.79 14.16
N PRO A 504 10.11 -30.37 15.43
CA PRO A 504 9.49 -31.10 16.53
C PRO A 504 7.96 -30.92 16.50
N GLY A 505 7.33 -31.43 15.44
CA GLY A 505 5.95 -31.88 15.49
C GLY A 505 5.94 -33.19 16.26
N GLY A 506 5.12 -33.27 17.30
CA GLY A 506 5.05 -34.44 18.18
C GLY A 506 4.72 -35.71 17.41
N ARG A 507 5.22 -36.85 17.90
CA ARG A 507 4.80 -38.16 17.41
C ARG A 507 3.31 -38.37 17.73
N GLY A 508 2.42 -38.21 16.76
CA GLY A 508 1.05 -38.75 16.79
C GLY A 508 -0.11 -37.76 16.89
N ASP A 509 0.13 -36.44 16.93
CA ASP A 509 -0.95 -35.45 17.10
C ASP A 509 -1.40 -34.85 15.76
N VAL A 510 -2.72 -34.69 15.57
CA VAL A 510 -3.30 -33.88 14.48
C VAL A 510 -3.19 -32.39 14.87
N VAL A 511 -2.70 -31.56 13.95
CA VAL A 511 -2.39 -30.14 14.22
C VAL A 511 -3.22 -29.24 13.34
N LEU A 512 -4.09 -28.43 13.95
CA LEU A 512 -4.76 -27.31 13.29
C LEU A 512 -4.00 -26.01 13.59
N THR A 513 -3.72 -25.22 12.55
CA THR A 513 -3.04 -23.93 12.61
C THR A 513 -3.92 -22.87 11.94
N GLN A 514 -4.38 -21.88 12.71
CA GLN A 514 -5.00 -20.67 12.17
C GLN A 514 -3.91 -19.62 11.94
N PHE A 515 -3.88 -19.00 10.75
CA PHE A 515 -2.99 -17.87 10.47
C PHE A 515 -3.67 -16.53 10.78
N ASP A 516 -2.98 -15.62 11.46
CA ASP A 516 -3.39 -14.21 11.53
C ASP A 516 -3.03 -13.51 10.21
N VAL A 517 -3.97 -13.51 9.27
CA VAL A 517 -3.86 -12.80 7.99
C VAL A 517 -4.44 -11.38 8.06
N GLY A 518 -5.09 -11.01 9.17
CA GLY A 518 -5.78 -9.72 9.34
C GLY A 518 -7.23 -9.82 8.88
N GLN A 519 -7.56 -9.15 7.77
CA GLN A 519 -8.79 -9.40 7.04
C GLN A 519 -8.64 -10.74 6.28
N GLY A 520 -9.73 -11.48 6.12
CA GLY A 520 -9.78 -12.80 5.50
C GLY A 520 -9.45 -13.98 6.42
N ASP A 521 -9.59 -15.18 5.86
CA ASP A 521 -9.33 -16.44 6.56
C ASP A 521 -8.22 -17.26 5.87
N CYS A 522 -7.46 -18.00 6.68
CA CYS A 522 -6.49 -18.99 6.21
C CYS A 522 -6.09 -19.93 7.35
N GLY A 523 -6.29 -21.23 7.16
CA GLY A 523 -5.99 -22.30 8.09
C GLY A 523 -5.22 -23.44 7.45
N LEU A 524 -4.55 -24.25 8.27
CA LEU A 524 -3.81 -25.44 7.88
C LEU A 524 -4.09 -26.58 8.86
N LEU A 525 -4.50 -27.74 8.35
CA LEU A 525 -4.68 -28.97 9.12
C LEU A 525 -3.64 -30.01 8.65
N GLU A 526 -2.79 -30.50 9.56
CA GLU A 526 -1.75 -31.50 9.32
C GLU A 526 -2.00 -32.78 10.13
N PHE A 527 -1.84 -33.95 9.50
CA PHE A 527 -1.97 -35.27 10.12
C PHE A 527 -0.60 -35.97 10.33
N PRO A 528 -0.49 -36.91 11.29
CA PRO A 528 0.77 -37.62 11.58
C PRO A 528 1.28 -38.57 10.49
N ASP A 529 0.43 -39.03 9.58
CA ASP A 529 0.81 -39.82 8.39
C ASP A 529 1.37 -38.94 7.26
N GLY A 530 1.23 -37.62 7.37
CA GLY A 530 1.73 -36.64 6.43
C GLY A 530 0.64 -35.90 5.66
N TRP A 531 -0.62 -36.36 5.70
CA TRP A 531 -1.74 -35.76 4.98
C TRP A 531 -1.98 -34.32 5.45
N ALA A 532 -2.22 -33.40 4.52
CA ALA A 532 -2.41 -31.99 4.83
C ALA A 532 -3.44 -31.31 3.92
N VAL A 533 -4.31 -30.51 4.53
CA VAL A 533 -5.28 -29.65 3.85
C VAL A 533 -5.10 -28.19 4.26
N LEU A 534 -5.08 -27.31 3.27
CA LEU A 534 -5.13 -25.86 3.45
C LEU A 534 -6.59 -25.39 3.34
N LEU A 535 -7.02 -24.51 4.25
CA LEU A 535 -8.37 -23.96 4.32
C LEU A 535 -8.29 -22.46 4.05
N ASP A 536 -8.84 -22.02 2.93
CA ASP A 536 -8.74 -20.66 2.41
C ASP A 536 -7.31 -20.13 2.22
N THR A 537 -7.20 -19.01 1.51
CA THR A 537 -5.94 -18.45 1.02
C THR A 537 -5.79 -16.96 1.32
N ALA A 538 -6.56 -16.43 2.27
CA ALA A 538 -6.64 -15.02 2.63
C ALA A 538 -6.92 -14.06 1.46
N GLY A 539 -7.06 -12.77 1.75
CA GLY A 539 -7.29 -11.76 0.72
C GLY A 539 -6.09 -10.96 0.27
N VAL A 540 -6.32 -10.11 -0.74
CA VAL A 540 -5.33 -9.18 -1.26
C VAL A 540 -5.71 -7.75 -0.88
N TYR A 541 -5.03 -7.21 0.14
CA TYR A 541 -5.34 -5.91 0.72
C TYR A 541 -4.29 -4.84 0.39
N GLY A 542 -4.80 -3.67 0.04
CA GLY A 542 -4.06 -2.52 -0.46
C GLY A 542 -4.87 -1.85 -1.57
N GLY A 543 -4.67 -0.54 -1.76
CA GLY A 543 -5.38 0.22 -2.79
C GLY A 543 -5.16 -0.32 -4.21
N ARG A 544 -5.90 0.23 -5.17
CA ARG A 544 -5.88 -0.14 -6.61
C ARG A 544 -4.45 -0.42 -7.09
N GLY A 545 -4.17 -1.68 -7.45
CA GLY A 545 -2.83 -2.14 -7.86
C GLY A 545 -2.08 -3.03 -6.86
N ALA A 546 -2.65 -3.38 -5.71
CA ALA A 546 -2.10 -4.44 -4.85
C ALA A 546 -2.28 -5.83 -5.52
N THR A 547 -1.17 -6.47 -5.89
CA THR A 547 -1.12 -7.82 -6.51
C THR A 547 -0.80 -8.95 -5.52
N GLU A 548 -0.55 -8.63 -4.25
CA GLU A 548 -0.13 -9.57 -3.21
C GLU A 548 -0.84 -9.27 -1.89
N GLY A 549 -1.33 -10.31 -1.25
CA GLY A 549 -1.95 -10.31 0.08
C GLY A 549 -1.03 -10.84 1.19
N PRO A 550 -1.57 -11.05 2.41
CA PRO A 550 -0.88 -11.71 3.51
C PRO A 550 -0.48 -13.16 3.17
N PHE A 551 -1.20 -13.81 2.24
CA PHE A 551 -0.85 -15.15 1.79
C PHE A 551 0.52 -15.21 1.11
N GLN A 552 0.72 -14.43 0.05
CA GLN A 552 1.98 -14.36 -0.68
C GLN A 552 3.12 -13.79 0.20
N ARG A 553 2.80 -12.90 1.15
CA ARG A 553 3.80 -12.18 1.96
C ARG A 553 4.21 -12.87 3.27
N GLU A 554 3.31 -13.65 3.87
CA GLU A 554 3.50 -14.19 5.22
C GLU A 554 3.24 -15.71 5.28
N VAL A 555 2.11 -16.19 4.74
CA VAL A 555 1.72 -17.62 4.80
C VAL A 555 2.60 -18.48 3.90
N LEU A 556 2.70 -18.17 2.61
CA LEU A 556 3.47 -18.95 1.63
C LEU A 556 4.97 -19.04 2.01
N PRO A 557 5.66 -17.94 2.41
CA PRO A 557 7.02 -18.04 2.96
C PRO A 557 7.13 -18.85 4.27
N TRP A 558 6.07 -18.93 5.08
CA TRP A 558 6.06 -19.79 6.28
C TRP A 558 5.91 -21.27 5.92
N LEU A 559 5.03 -21.60 4.97
CA LEU A 559 4.86 -22.96 4.43
C LEU A 559 6.19 -23.47 3.83
N HIS A 560 6.82 -22.67 2.97
CA HIS A 560 8.11 -23.01 2.35
C HIS A 560 9.22 -23.21 3.40
N ARG A 561 9.26 -22.37 4.44
CA ARG A 561 10.21 -22.53 5.57
C ARG A 561 9.99 -23.78 6.42
N ARG A 562 8.81 -24.40 6.38
CA ARG A 562 8.54 -25.72 6.99
C ARG A 562 8.74 -26.88 6.01
N GLY A 563 9.17 -26.62 4.77
CA GLY A 563 9.27 -27.63 3.71
C GLY A 563 7.90 -28.13 3.22
N ARG A 564 6.81 -27.43 3.52
CA ARG A 564 5.45 -27.78 3.12
C ARG A 564 5.10 -27.10 1.80
N GLY A 565 5.51 -27.71 0.70
CA GLY A 565 5.14 -27.33 -0.68
C GLY A 565 4.18 -28.31 -1.36
N ARG A 566 3.63 -29.28 -0.62
CA ARG A 566 2.69 -30.31 -1.11
C ARG A 566 1.49 -30.39 -0.19
N PHE A 567 0.30 -30.46 -0.79
CA PHE A 567 -0.99 -30.58 -0.10
C PHE A 567 -1.87 -31.59 -0.81
N ASP A 568 -2.57 -32.41 -0.04
CA ASP A 568 -3.51 -33.39 -0.55
C ASP A 568 -4.83 -32.72 -0.97
N ALA A 569 -5.21 -31.64 -0.28
CA ALA A 569 -6.34 -30.81 -0.64
C ALA A 569 -6.09 -29.31 -0.35
N VAL A 570 -6.73 -28.45 -1.14
CA VAL A 570 -7.02 -27.06 -0.75
C VAL A 570 -8.54 -26.88 -0.80
N VAL A 571 -9.10 -26.30 0.26
CA VAL A 571 -10.53 -25.96 0.36
C VAL A 571 -10.66 -24.46 0.31
N LEU A 572 -11.37 -23.94 -0.69
CA LEU A 572 -11.81 -22.54 -0.74
C LEU A 572 -13.28 -22.51 -0.33
N THR A 573 -13.57 -21.92 0.83
CA THR A 573 -14.90 -22.02 1.46
C THR A 573 -15.96 -21.34 0.60
N HIS A 574 -15.73 -20.13 0.10
CA HIS A 574 -16.63 -19.40 -0.78
C HIS A 574 -15.87 -18.38 -1.65
N GLY A 575 -16.56 -17.75 -2.62
CA GLY A 575 -15.92 -16.95 -3.66
C GLY A 575 -15.45 -15.55 -3.30
N HIS A 576 -15.55 -15.12 -2.03
CA HIS A 576 -15.11 -13.77 -1.67
C HIS A 576 -13.59 -13.61 -1.72
N ARG A 577 -13.16 -12.38 -2.03
CA ARG A 577 -11.76 -12.07 -2.35
C ARG A 577 -10.85 -12.16 -1.12
N ASP A 578 -11.41 -12.11 0.07
CA ASP A 578 -10.75 -12.30 1.37
C ASP A 578 -10.53 -13.75 1.77
N HIS A 579 -11.13 -14.70 1.06
CA HIS A 579 -10.87 -16.14 1.19
C HIS A 579 -10.06 -16.68 0.00
N THR A 580 -10.29 -16.14 -1.20
CA THR A 580 -9.70 -16.62 -2.47
C THR A 580 -8.53 -15.79 -3.01
N GLY A 581 -8.16 -14.68 -2.38
CA GLY A 581 -7.15 -13.74 -2.89
C GLY A 581 -5.74 -14.33 -3.03
N GLY A 582 -5.39 -15.37 -2.27
CA GLY A 582 -4.14 -16.11 -2.43
C GLY A 582 -4.21 -17.28 -3.43
N ALA A 583 -5.39 -17.66 -3.93
CA ALA A 583 -5.61 -18.94 -4.62
C ALA A 583 -4.73 -19.14 -5.87
N ALA A 584 -4.61 -18.11 -6.72
CA ALA A 584 -3.74 -18.18 -7.90
C ALA A 584 -2.25 -18.33 -7.54
N ALA A 585 -1.79 -17.75 -6.44
CA ALA A 585 -0.42 -17.91 -5.96
C ALA A 585 -0.20 -19.28 -5.30
N ALA A 586 -1.19 -19.80 -4.58
CA ALA A 586 -1.19 -21.17 -4.08
C ALA A 586 -1.11 -22.18 -5.24
N ALA A 587 -1.87 -21.98 -6.31
CA ALA A 587 -1.83 -22.83 -7.50
C ALA A 587 -0.49 -22.78 -8.27
N ALA A 588 0.19 -21.64 -8.28
CA ALA A 588 1.48 -21.48 -8.93
C ALA A 588 2.67 -22.07 -8.13
N GLU A 589 2.64 -21.94 -6.80
CA GLU A 589 3.80 -22.24 -5.93
C GLU A 589 3.65 -23.54 -5.09
N LEU A 590 2.43 -24.07 -4.94
CA LEU A 590 2.16 -25.28 -4.15
C LEU A 590 1.69 -26.43 -5.04
N ALA A 591 2.28 -27.61 -4.85
CA ALA A 591 1.82 -28.84 -5.49
C ALA A 591 0.60 -29.41 -4.74
N VAL A 592 -0.59 -29.01 -5.19
CA VAL A 592 -1.89 -29.42 -4.65
C VAL A 592 -2.45 -30.60 -5.45
N ALA A 593 -2.86 -31.67 -4.78
CA ALA A 593 -3.45 -32.84 -5.44
C ALA A 593 -4.92 -32.62 -5.84
N HIS A 594 -5.72 -31.93 -5.01
CA HIS A 594 -7.13 -31.66 -5.31
C HIS A 594 -7.62 -30.32 -4.73
N TRP A 595 -8.57 -29.66 -5.39
CA TRP A 595 -9.19 -28.41 -4.97
C TRP A 595 -10.69 -28.60 -4.75
N TYR A 596 -11.20 -28.11 -3.62
CA TYR A 596 -12.63 -28.10 -3.29
C TYR A 596 -13.10 -26.66 -3.14
N CYS A 597 -14.13 -26.27 -3.90
CA CYS A 597 -14.59 -24.89 -3.99
C CYS A 597 -16.05 -24.76 -3.54
N GLY A 598 -16.37 -23.75 -2.74
CA GLY A 598 -17.75 -23.32 -2.51
C GLY A 598 -18.12 -22.07 -3.30
N GLY A 599 -19.42 -21.88 -3.50
CA GLY A 599 -19.97 -20.71 -4.19
C GLY A 599 -19.38 -20.46 -5.59
N LYS A 600 -18.66 -19.34 -5.73
CA LYS A 600 -17.95 -18.91 -6.95
C LYS A 600 -16.43 -19.09 -6.81
N ALA A 601 -15.92 -19.75 -5.77
CA ALA A 601 -14.48 -19.86 -5.53
C ALA A 601 -13.72 -20.54 -6.68
N ALA A 602 -14.36 -21.45 -7.43
CA ALA A 602 -13.79 -22.06 -8.63
C ALA A 602 -13.38 -21.02 -9.70
N ALA A 603 -14.03 -19.85 -9.75
CA ALA A 603 -13.65 -18.77 -10.66
C ALA A 603 -12.25 -18.19 -10.36
N ALA A 604 -11.77 -18.27 -9.12
CA ALA A 604 -10.41 -17.83 -8.74
C ALA A 604 -9.31 -18.79 -9.22
N LEU A 605 -9.67 -20.01 -9.64
CA LEU A 605 -8.76 -21.03 -10.18
C LEU A 605 -8.80 -21.13 -11.71
N ALA A 606 -9.78 -20.48 -12.36
CA ALA A 606 -10.04 -20.60 -13.78
C ALA A 606 -8.84 -20.16 -14.62
N GLY A 607 -8.31 -21.08 -15.44
CA GLY A 607 -7.13 -20.84 -16.28
C GLY A 607 -5.77 -20.96 -15.57
N VAL A 608 -5.76 -21.27 -14.26
CA VAL A 608 -4.52 -21.49 -13.47
C VAL A 608 -4.41 -22.95 -13.02
N VAL A 609 -5.52 -23.62 -12.69
CA VAL A 609 -5.57 -25.03 -12.30
C VAL A 609 -6.27 -25.85 -13.40
N ASP A 610 -5.83 -27.10 -13.59
CA ASP A 610 -6.52 -28.08 -14.43
C ASP A 610 -7.94 -28.36 -13.87
N PRO A 611 -9.03 -28.15 -14.64
CA PRO A 611 -10.40 -28.38 -14.15
C PRO A 611 -10.67 -29.79 -13.63
N SER A 612 -9.91 -30.80 -14.04
CA SER A 612 -10.04 -32.18 -13.53
C SER A 612 -9.62 -32.34 -12.07
N LEU A 613 -8.83 -31.41 -11.53
CA LEU A 613 -8.39 -31.36 -10.14
C LEU A 613 -9.30 -30.48 -9.26
N VAL A 614 -10.41 -29.95 -9.80
CA VAL A 614 -11.33 -29.06 -9.11
C VAL A 614 -12.69 -29.74 -8.93
N THR A 615 -13.12 -29.93 -7.70
CA THR A 615 -14.51 -30.26 -7.37
C THR A 615 -15.22 -29.00 -6.91
N ASP A 616 -16.05 -28.45 -7.80
CA ASP A 616 -16.93 -27.36 -7.46
C ASP A 616 -18.14 -27.89 -6.67
N ARG A 617 -18.30 -27.36 -5.46
CA ARG A 617 -19.39 -27.55 -4.53
C ARG A 617 -19.88 -29.00 -4.31
N PRO A 618 -19.09 -29.85 -3.61
CA PRO A 618 -19.56 -31.18 -3.20
C PRO A 618 -20.66 -31.09 -2.14
N ASP A 619 -21.74 -31.86 -2.28
CA ASP A 619 -22.81 -31.95 -1.25
C ASP A 619 -22.26 -32.48 0.08
N THR A 620 -21.52 -33.59 0.03
CA THR A 620 -20.79 -34.17 1.15
C THR A 620 -19.63 -35.01 0.62
N VAL A 621 -18.40 -34.76 1.10
CA VAL A 621 -17.22 -35.53 0.72
C VAL A 621 -16.28 -35.74 1.91
N THR A 622 -16.02 -37.01 2.25
CA THR A 622 -14.96 -37.37 3.19
C THR A 622 -13.60 -37.19 2.50
N LEU A 623 -12.81 -36.23 2.96
CA LEU A 623 -11.48 -35.93 2.42
C LEU A 623 -10.44 -36.97 2.88
N HIS A 624 -10.51 -37.38 4.15
CA HIS A 624 -9.48 -38.21 4.76
C HIS A 624 -9.98 -38.94 6.01
N ARG A 625 -9.41 -40.12 6.28
CA ARG A 625 -9.63 -40.91 7.49
C ARG A 625 -8.30 -41.44 8.03
N TRP A 626 -7.99 -41.13 9.28
CA TRP A 626 -6.77 -41.58 9.96
C TRP A 626 -7.06 -42.08 11.38
N GLY A 627 -7.00 -43.39 11.58
CA GLY A 627 -7.34 -44.02 12.86
C GLY A 627 -8.80 -43.79 13.25
N ARG A 628 -9.05 -42.92 14.25
CA ARG A 628 -10.40 -42.48 14.65
C ARG A 628 -10.81 -41.14 14.04
N TRP A 629 -9.91 -40.46 13.34
CA TRP A 629 -10.18 -39.16 12.75
C TRP A 629 -10.87 -39.30 11.39
N GLU A 630 -11.85 -38.44 11.14
CA GLU A 630 -12.48 -38.26 9.84
C GLU A 630 -12.62 -36.78 9.51
N VAL A 631 -12.17 -36.40 8.32
CA VAL A 631 -12.29 -35.05 7.75
C VAL A 631 -13.36 -35.10 6.67
N THR A 632 -14.45 -34.36 6.82
CA THR A 632 -15.55 -34.31 5.85
C THR A 632 -15.92 -32.87 5.53
N LEU A 633 -16.05 -32.54 4.25
CA LEU A 633 -16.69 -31.31 3.79
C LEU A 633 -18.18 -31.57 3.59
N VAL A 634 -19.00 -30.59 3.94
CA VAL A 634 -20.42 -30.52 3.58
C VAL A 634 -20.74 -29.14 3.00
N ALA A 635 -21.67 -29.07 2.06
CA ALA A 635 -22.23 -27.81 1.59
C ALA A 635 -23.65 -27.62 2.15
N ALA A 636 -23.99 -26.42 2.60
CA ALA A 636 -25.39 -26.08 2.90
C ALA A 636 -26.22 -26.20 1.61
N PRO A 637 -27.45 -26.74 1.62
CA PRO A 637 -28.32 -26.68 0.45
C PRO A 637 -28.60 -25.23 0.03
N VAL A 638 -28.71 -24.96 -1.27
CA VAL A 638 -29.12 -23.64 -1.80
C VAL A 638 -30.39 -23.79 -2.63
N PRO A 639 -31.38 -22.88 -2.51
CA PRO A 639 -32.61 -22.94 -3.28
C PRO A 639 -32.37 -22.84 -4.80
N GLU A 640 -33.05 -23.68 -5.57
CA GLU A 640 -33.07 -23.55 -7.04
C GLU A 640 -33.63 -22.18 -7.46
N GLY A 641 -32.90 -21.47 -8.33
CA GLY A 641 -33.30 -20.16 -8.85
C GLY A 641 -33.19 -18.98 -7.88
N GLY A 642 -32.73 -19.17 -6.64
CA GLY A 642 -32.59 -18.10 -5.64
C GLY A 642 -31.29 -17.30 -5.73
N THR A 643 -31.37 -16.00 -5.46
CA THR A 643 -30.20 -15.12 -5.21
C THR A 643 -29.65 -15.33 -3.78
N ALA A 644 -29.31 -16.57 -3.44
CA ALA A 644 -28.60 -16.85 -2.18
C ALA A 644 -27.23 -16.17 -2.21
N ASP A 645 -26.88 -15.53 -1.10
CA ASP A 645 -25.60 -14.82 -0.92
C ASP A 645 -24.40 -15.74 -1.20
N GLU A 646 -23.24 -15.14 -1.43
CA GLU A 646 -21.99 -15.88 -1.60
C GLU A 646 -21.53 -16.55 -0.30
N ASN A 647 -21.72 -15.89 0.85
CA ASN A 647 -21.48 -16.43 2.19
C ASN A 647 -22.29 -17.72 2.44
N ASP A 648 -23.55 -17.70 2.02
CA ASP A 648 -24.54 -18.78 2.11
C ASP A 648 -24.21 -20.02 1.25
N ARG A 649 -23.13 -19.95 0.46
CA ARG A 649 -22.57 -21.03 -0.37
C ARG A 649 -21.27 -21.61 0.20
N SER A 650 -20.89 -21.21 1.43
CA SER A 650 -19.71 -21.71 2.13
C SER A 650 -19.69 -23.23 2.23
N LEU A 651 -18.54 -23.83 1.89
CA LEU A 651 -18.21 -25.18 2.33
C LEU A 651 -17.87 -25.17 3.82
N VAL A 652 -18.50 -26.09 4.56
CA VAL A 652 -18.26 -26.29 5.99
C VAL A 652 -17.40 -27.52 6.19
N LEU A 653 -16.24 -27.35 6.84
CA LEU A 653 -15.39 -28.48 7.23
C LEU A 653 -15.85 -29.03 8.58
N LEU A 654 -16.07 -30.34 8.61
CA LEU A 654 -16.40 -31.11 9.80
C LEU A 654 -15.25 -32.07 10.08
N LEU A 655 -14.61 -31.90 11.24
CA LEU A 655 -13.53 -32.76 11.73
C LEU A 655 -14.05 -33.54 12.94
N TYR A 656 -14.04 -34.87 12.82
CA TYR A 656 -14.51 -35.80 13.85
C TYR A 656 -13.34 -36.62 14.39
N LEU A 657 -13.28 -36.81 15.71
CA LEU A 657 -12.49 -37.85 16.38
C LEU A 657 -13.45 -38.86 17.02
N GLY A 658 -13.86 -39.87 16.25
CA GLY A 658 -14.85 -40.84 16.69
C GLY A 658 -16.14 -40.18 17.21
N TRP A 659 -16.47 -40.43 18.48
CA TRP A 659 -17.65 -39.87 19.14
C TRP A 659 -17.30 -38.68 20.08
N ASP A 660 -16.01 -38.40 20.28
CA ASP A 660 -15.49 -37.71 21.48
C ASP A 660 -14.95 -36.28 21.24
N LEU A 661 -14.65 -35.91 19.98
CA LEU A 661 -14.34 -34.53 19.60
C LEU A 661 -14.97 -34.19 18.24
N ARG A 662 -15.67 -33.06 18.17
CA ARG A 662 -16.29 -32.52 16.96
C ARG A 662 -15.85 -31.07 16.77
N LEU A 663 -15.23 -30.79 15.63
CA LEU A 663 -14.85 -29.45 15.21
C LEU A 663 -15.59 -29.04 13.94
N VAL A 664 -16.14 -27.82 13.95
CA VAL A 664 -16.85 -27.22 12.81
C VAL A 664 -16.12 -25.96 12.38
N TRP A 665 -15.76 -25.87 11.10
CA TRP A 665 -15.29 -24.66 10.45
C TRP A 665 -16.37 -24.19 9.47
N SER A 666 -17.16 -23.19 9.86
CA SER A 666 -18.37 -22.80 9.11
C SER A 666 -18.10 -22.01 7.83
N GLY A 667 -16.83 -21.72 7.49
CA GLY A 667 -16.54 -20.62 6.58
C GLY A 667 -17.14 -19.35 7.18
N ASP A 668 -17.90 -18.62 6.36
CA ASP A 668 -18.64 -17.41 6.74
C ASP A 668 -20.15 -17.59 6.52
N LEU A 669 -20.66 -18.81 6.72
CA LEU A 669 -22.07 -19.20 6.53
C LEU A 669 -23.04 -18.39 7.43
N GLU A 670 -23.99 -17.68 6.82
CA GLU A 670 -24.98 -16.83 7.48
C GLU A 670 -26.17 -17.61 8.07
N GLU A 671 -27.02 -16.96 8.89
CA GLU A 671 -28.17 -17.59 9.57
C GLU A 671 -29.08 -18.39 8.61
N PRO A 672 -29.42 -17.93 7.38
CA PRO A 672 -30.22 -18.72 6.44
C PRO A 672 -29.50 -19.98 5.95
N GLY A 673 -28.17 -19.94 5.79
CA GLY A 673 -27.33 -21.07 5.43
C GLY A 673 -27.14 -22.04 6.59
N GLU A 674 -26.92 -21.51 7.81
CA GLU A 674 -26.85 -22.26 9.06
C GLU A 674 -28.14 -23.08 9.29
N GLU A 675 -29.32 -22.47 9.13
CA GLU A 675 -30.61 -23.16 9.24
C GLU A 675 -30.75 -24.29 8.21
N ARG A 676 -30.40 -24.04 6.94
CA ARG A 676 -30.46 -25.07 5.88
C ARG A 676 -29.47 -26.21 6.12
N LEU A 677 -28.27 -25.91 6.63
CA LEU A 677 -27.29 -26.93 6.97
C LEU A 677 -27.74 -27.79 8.15
N LEU A 678 -28.35 -27.18 9.19
CA LEU A 678 -28.92 -27.92 10.32
C LEU A 678 -30.13 -28.78 9.91
N ALA A 679 -30.93 -28.33 8.96
CA ALA A 679 -32.04 -29.10 8.40
C ALA A 679 -31.56 -30.31 7.58
N ALA A 680 -30.51 -30.15 6.77
CA ALA A 680 -29.92 -31.22 5.96
C ALA A 680 -29.09 -32.22 6.78
N HIS A 681 -28.39 -31.73 7.81
CA HIS A 681 -27.54 -32.53 8.68
C HIS A 681 -28.01 -32.45 10.14
N PRO A 682 -29.19 -33.01 10.49
CA PRO A 682 -29.74 -32.93 11.85
C PRO A 682 -28.87 -33.62 12.92
N HIS A 683 -27.85 -34.38 12.51
CA HIS A 683 -26.84 -34.98 13.37
C HIS A 683 -25.71 -34.01 13.80
N LEU A 684 -25.66 -32.79 13.23
CA LEU A 684 -24.85 -31.68 13.75
C LEU A 684 -25.38 -31.27 15.13
N ALA A 685 -24.83 -31.93 16.15
CA ALA A 685 -25.15 -31.80 17.55
C ALA A 685 -23.87 -31.75 18.36
N SER A 686 -23.85 -30.95 19.42
CA SER A 686 -22.79 -30.94 20.44
C SER A 686 -21.38 -30.90 19.82
N THR A 687 -21.06 -29.77 19.19
CA THR A 687 -19.72 -29.43 18.73
C THR A 687 -18.86 -29.05 19.92
N ASP A 688 -17.61 -29.51 19.97
CA ASP A 688 -16.67 -29.15 21.03
C ASP A 688 -15.93 -27.86 20.69
N VAL A 689 -15.56 -27.69 19.41
CA VAL A 689 -14.80 -26.52 18.92
C VAL A 689 -15.41 -25.95 17.64
N TRP A 690 -15.71 -24.65 17.60
CA TRP A 690 -16.28 -23.98 16.43
C TRP A 690 -15.40 -22.81 15.96
N LYS A 691 -14.95 -22.83 14.70
CA LYS A 691 -14.48 -21.62 14.01
C LYS A 691 -15.72 -20.91 13.48
N ALA A 692 -16.01 -19.74 14.04
CA ALA A 692 -17.05 -18.83 13.59
C ALA A 692 -16.58 -17.99 12.39
N GLY A 693 -17.53 -17.38 11.68
CA GLY A 693 -17.27 -16.53 10.51
C GLY A 693 -16.16 -15.49 10.71
N HIS A 694 -15.42 -15.22 9.63
CA HIS A 694 -14.66 -13.99 9.48
C HIS A 694 -15.62 -12.81 9.19
N HIS A 695 -15.11 -11.59 9.15
CA HIS A 695 -15.94 -10.39 8.95
C HIS A 695 -16.54 -10.32 7.55
N GLY A 696 -17.84 -10.58 7.45
CA GLY A 696 -18.61 -10.39 6.22
C GLY A 696 -20.05 -10.88 6.31
N SER A 697 -20.33 -11.76 7.26
CA SER A 697 -21.65 -12.36 7.49
C SER A 697 -22.43 -11.62 8.57
N ASP A 698 -23.39 -10.79 8.17
CA ASP A 698 -24.17 -9.93 9.08
C ASP A 698 -25.00 -10.73 10.11
N THR A 699 -25.20 -12.03 9.89
CA THR A 699 -26.08 -12.90 10.70
C THR A 699 -25.42 -14.20 11.19
N SER A 700 -24.14 -14.46 10.90
CA SER A 700 -23.44 -15.68 11.37
C SER A 700 -23.53 -15.88 12.89
N GLY A 701 -23.65 -17.14 13.32
CA GLY A 701 -23.81 -17.47 14.74
C GLY A 701 -25.24 -17.24 15.23
N GLY A 702 -26.24 -17.55 14.39
CA GLY A 702 -27.65 -17.40 14.71
C GLY A 702 -28.04 -18.10 16.01
N ARG A 703 -29.10 -17.62 16.67
CA ARG A 703 -29.57 -18.25 17.93
C ARG A 703 -29.91 -19.74 17.77
N PRO A 704 -30.54 -20.20 16.66
CA PRO A 704 -30.77 -21.62 16.42
C PRO A 704 -29.46 -22.41 16.29
N TRP A 705 -28.47 -21.86 15.59
CA TRP A 705 -27.14 -22.45 15.39
C TRP A 705 -26.41 -22.67 16.71
N LEU A 706 -26.26 -21.63 17.52
CA LEU A 706 -25.61 -21.72 18.84
C LEU A 706 -26.34 -22.68 19.79
N ALA A 707 -27.68 -22.67 19.79
CA ALA A 707 -28.48 -23.56 20.63
C ALA A 707 -28.34 -25.05 20.25
N ARG A 708 -28.05 -25.33 18.96
CA ARG A 708 -27.87 -26.67 18.39
C ARG A 708 -26.43 -27.19 18.52
N LEU A 709 -25.45 -26.37 18.16
CA LEU A 709 -24.03 -26.71 18.22
C LEU A 709 -23.52 -26.79 19.67
N ARG A 710 -23.85 -25.81 20.51
CA ARG A 710 -23.36 -25.68 21.90
C ARG A 710 -21.83 -25.82 22.04
N PRO A 711 -21.04 -25.02 21.29
CA PRO A 711 -19.58 -25.10 21.32
C PRO A 711 -19.03 -24.95 22.74
N GLY A 712 -18.18 -25.89 23.17
CA GLY A 712 -17.39 -25.75 24.40
C GLY A 712 -16.30 -24.69 24.27
N TRP A 713 -15.76 -24.56 23.06
CA TRP A 713 -14.77 -23.55 22.65
C TRP A 713 -15.12 -22.99 21.28
N SER A 714 -14.83 -21.71 21.05
CA SER A 714 -14.95 -21.10 19.73
C SER A 714 -13.88 -20.06 19.49
N TRP A 715 -13.50 -19.85 18.23
CA TRP A 715 -12.64 -18.75 17.81
C TRP A 715 -13.15 -18.15 16.50
N SER A 716 -12.74 -16.92 16.22
CA SER A 716 -12.85 -16.28 14.91
C SER A 716 -11.55 -15.56 14.59
N VAL A 717 -11.29 -15.32 13.31
CA VAL A 717 -10.31 -14.33 12.87
C VAL A 717 -11.03 -13.01 12.75
N ALA A 718 -10.48 -11.92 13.29
CA ALA A 718 -11.15 -10.62 13.33
C ALA A 718 -10.22 -9.49 12.85
N GLU A 719 -10.72 -8.54 12.03
CA GLU A 719 -9.93 -7.37 11.66
C GLU A 719 -9.81 -6.42 12.85
N SER A 720 -8.74 -6.63 13.59
CA SER A 720 -8.31 -5.77 14.69
C SER A 720 -6.81 -5.61 14.62
N GLY A 721 -6.28 -4.59 15.29
CA GLY A 721 -4.83 -4.41 15.43
C GLY A 721 -4.16 -5.46 16.36
N THR A 722 -4.83 -6.58 16.68
CA THR A 722 -4.39 -7.57 17.65
C THR A 722 -4.10 -8.92 16.98
N ALA A 723 -2.82 -9.10 16.63
CA ALA A 723 -2.27 -10.40 16.31
C ALA A 723 -2.06 -11.23 17.59
N THR A 724 -2.81 -12.32 17.74
CA THR A 724 -2.42 -13.46 18.59
C THR A 724 -2.87 -14.76 17.94
N GLY A 725 -1.99 -15.37 17.14
CA GLY A 725 -2.16 -16.76 16.73
C GLY A 725 -2.14 -17.67 17.97
N THR A 726 -3.28 -18.26 18.31
CA THR A 726 -3.38 -19.27 19.37
C THR A 726 -3.09 -20.64 18.78
N ARG A 727 -1.96 -21.24 19.18
CA ARG A 727 -1.66 -22.63 18.85
C ARG A 727 -2.43 -23.56 19.79
N ALA A 728 -3.69 -23.84 19.44
CA ALA A 728 -4.45 -24.90 20.09
C ALA A 728 -3.79 -26.25 19.78
N THR A 729 -2.95 -26.73 20.70
CA THR A 729 -2.43 -28.09 20.67
C THR A 729 -3.32 -28.90 21.60
N VAL A 730 -3.99 -29.94 21.10
CA VAL A 730 -4.84 -30.82 21.91
C VAL A 730 -3.99 -32.03 22.32
N PRO A 731 -3.36 -32.03 23.52
CA PRO A 731 -2.55 -33.17 23.95
C PRO A 731 -3.45 -34.40 24.20
N MET A 732 -2.95 -35.56 23.78
CA MET A 732 -3.69 -36.82 23.65
C MET A 732 -4.21 -37.45 24.97
N TRP A 733 -4.06 -36.80 26.13
CA TRP A 733 -4.33 -37.37 27.46
C TRP A 733 -5.44 -36.60 28.19
N TRP A 734 -6.70 -36.88 27.86
CA TRP A 734 -7.85 -36.38 28.62
C TRP A 734 -8.37 -37.48 29.58
N PRO A 735 -8.09 -37.42 30.89
CA PRO A 735 -8.75 -38.29 31.85
C PRO A 735 -10.22 -37.84 32.00
N ALA A 736 -11.15 -38.79 31.92
CA ALA A 736 -12.58 -38.55 32.10
C ALA A 736 -12.92 -38.22 33.57
N THR A 737 -12.64 -36.99 33.99
CA THR A 737 -13.03 -36.42 35.29
C THR A 737 -13.46 -34.96 35.10
N PRO A 738 -14.68 -34.57 35.52
CA PRO A 738 -15.08 -33.17 35.48
C PRO A 738 -14.28 -32.39 36.52
N TRP A 739 -13.56 -31.34 36.09
CA TRP A 739 -12.78 -30.52 37.01
C TRP A 739 -13.71 -29.62 37.83
N PRO A 740 -13.67 -29.66 39.17
CA PRO A 740 -14.53 -28.81 40.01
C PRO A 740 -14.11 -27.34 39.90
N CYS A 741 -15.07 -26.42 39.98
CA CYS A 741 -14.80 -24.97 40.01
C CYS A 741 -13.88 -24.61 41.19
N ALA A 742 -12.61 -24.36 40.90
CA ALA A 742 -11.63 -23.91 41.89
C ALA A 742 -11.80 -22.40 42.14
N ALA A 743 -12.48 -22.06 43.22
CA ALA A 743 -12.49 -20.69 43.75
C ALA A 743 -11.07 -20.24 44.18
N PRO A 744 -10.75 -18.94 44.13
CA PRO A 744 -9.40 -18.45 44.40
C PRO A 744 -9.06 -18.55 45.90
N THR A 745 -8.16 -19.47 46.26
CA THR A 745 -7.57 -19.53 47.61
C THR A 745 -6.48 -18.49 47.78
N SER A 746 -6.65 -17.63 48.78
CA SER A 746 -5.81 -16.47 49.11
C SER A 746 -4.41 -16.79 49.64
N THR A 747 -3.46 -15.86 49.47
CA THR A 747 -2.77 -15.21 50.61
C THR A 747 -2.09 -13.88 50.20
N GLY A 748 -2.56 -12.74 50.74
CA GLY A 748 -1.96 -11.42 50.53
C GLY A 748 -2.90 -10.28 50.93
N ARG A 749 -2.86 -9.86 52.20
CA ARG A 749 -3.78 -8.86 52.80
C ARG A 749 -3.61 -7.47 52.14
N SER A 750 -4.68 -6.71 51.88
CA SER A 750 -5.24 -5.79 52.88
C SER A 750 -6.70 -5.33 52.65
N ARG A 751 -7.53 -5.53 53.68
CA ARG A 751 -8.72 -4.75 54.13
C ARG A 751 -9.53 -3.92 53.10
N CYS A 752 -10.72 -4.41 52.77
CA CYS A 752 -11.92 -3.57 52.58
C CYS A 752 -12.97 -3.94 53.65
N ALA A 753 -13.68 -2.95 54.18
CA ALA A 753 -14.81 -3.16 55.10
C ALA A 753 -16.16 -3.12 54.35
N GLY A 754 -17.20 -3.64 55.00
CA GLY A 754 -18.57 -3.87 54.49
C GLY A 754 -19.31 -2.63 53.95
N THR A 755 -20.55 -2.73 53.46
CA THR A 755 -21.65 -3.72 53.69
C THR A 755 -22.54 -3.76 52.42
N ALA A 756 -23.00 -4.89 51.86
CA ALA A 756 -23.95 -5.92 52.32
C ALA A 756 -25.45 -5.53 52.25
N GLY A 757 -26.30 -6.41 51.67
CA GLY A 757 -27.76 -6.29 51.46
C GLY A 757 -28.16 -6.33 49.96
N ASP A 758 -28.43 -7.49 49.34
CA ASP A 758 -29.69 -8.31 49.35
C ASP A 758 -30.84 -7.67 48.50
N ALA A 759 -31.63 -8.38 47.67
CA ALA A 759 -31.82 -9.83 47.45
C ALA A 759 -32.28 -10.19 46.00
N CYS A 760 -32.42 -11.50 45.72
CA CYS A 760 -32.95 -12.10 44.48
C CYS A 760 -34.48 -11.94 44.28
N ALA A 761 -34.98 -12.03 43.03
CA ALA A 761 -35.81 -13.16 42.54
C ALA A 761 -36.72 -12.87 41.29
N THR A 762 -36.49 -13.65 40.22
CA THR A 762 -37.49 -14.34 39.35
C THR A 762 -38.57 -13.62 38.50
N THR A 763 -38.83 -14.26 37.35
CA THR A 763 -40.01 -14.22 36.44
C THR A 763 -40.07 -13.16 35.32
N ALA A 764 -40.37 -13.69 34.12
CA ALA A 764 -40.96 -13.03 32.95
C ALA A 764 -42.33 -13.71 32.69
N PRO A 765 -43.17 -13.31 31.71
CA PRO A 765 -43.08 -12.16 30.79
C PRO A 765 -44.36 -11.28 30.72
N GLY A 766 -44.24 -10.10 30.10
CA GLY A 766 -45.30 -9.46 29.30
C GLY A 766 -46.51 -8.79 29.98
N ALA A 767 -46.52 -7.45 30.01
CA ALA A 767 -47.72 -6.61 29.90
C ALA A 767 -47.32 -5.14 29.63
N GLY A 768 -48.14 -4.39 28.90
CA GLY A 768 -47.92 -2.95 28.65
C GLY A 768 -48.19 -2.05 29.89
N PRO A 769 -47.78 -0.78 29.86
CA PRO A 769 -47.91 0.12 31.01
C PRO A 769 -49.38 0.46 31.32
N PRO A 770 -49.81 0.40 32.60
CA PRO A 770 -51.19 0.70 32.98
C PRO A 770 -51.49 2.20 33.01
N LYS A 771 -52.69 2.57 32.56
CA LYS A 771 -53.25 3.94 32.70
C LYS A 771 -53.80 4.15 34.11
N ARG A 772 -53.79 5.39 34.61
CA ARG A 772 -54.59 5.79 35.79
C ARG A 772 -56.07 6.03 35.42
N PRO A 773 -57.01 5.94 36.39
CA PRO A 773 -58.44 5.75 36.10
C PRO A 773 -59.20 6.95 35.49
N ASP A 774 -58.56 8.11 35.34
CA ASP A 774 -59.14 9.37 34.82
C ASP A 774 -58.44 9.91 33.56
N GLY A 775 -57.45 9.18 33.04
CA GLY A 775 -56.97 9.35 31.66
C GLY A 775 -56.14 10.61 31.35
N ARG A 776 -55.51 11.25 32.34
CA ARG A 776 -54.58 12.39 32.10
C ARG A 776 -53.20 12.14 32.70
N LEU A 777 -52.18 12.70 32.04
CA LEU A 777 -50.79 12.69 32.51
C LEU A 777 -50.56 13.81 33.54
N ASP A 778 -50.07 13.43 34.72
CA ASP A 778 -49.68 14.36 35.78
C ASP A 778 -48.32 15.02 35.47
N THR A 779 -48.25 16.34 35.57
CA THR A 779 -47.02 17.12 35.41
C THR A 779 -46.96 18.24 36.46
N ARG A 780 -46.14 18.06 37.52
CA ARG A 780 -45.26 19.11 38.12
C ARG A 780 -44.57 18.71 39.44
N ARG A 781 -43.49 19.48 39.71
CA ARG A 781 -42.57 19.58 40.88
C ARG A 781 -41.29 18.76 40.69
N TRP A 782 -40.06 19.27 40.89
CA TRP A 782 -39.53 20.53 41.47
C TRP A 782 -38.39 21.02 40.55
N ALA A 783 -38.31 22.28 40.08
CA ALA A 783 -37.89 23.52 40.78
C ALA A 783 -36.45 23.49 41.36
N HIS A 784 -35.51 24.24 40.75
CA HIS A 784 -34.65 25.25 41.40
C HIS A 784 -33.88 26.14 40.36
N LEU A 785 -33.74 27.43 40.69
CA LEU A 785 -33.08 28.55 39.96
C LEU A 785 -31.63 28.77 40.49
N PRO A 786 -30.70 29.60 39.92
CA PRO A 786 -30.87 30.98 39.35
C PRO A 786 -29.98 31.30 38.10
N CYS A 787 -29.80 32.53 37.56
CA CYS A 787 -30.62 33.74 37.33
C CYS A 787 -29.81 34.73 36.42
N GLY A 788 -30.47 35.50 35.54
CA GLY A 788 -29.90 36.59 34.72
C GLY A 788 -30.49 36.59 33.30
N ARG A 789 -31.53 37.41 33.00
CA ARG A 789 -31.49 38.82 32.50
C ARG A 789 -30.87 38.92 31.08
N ASP A 790 -31.48 39.54 30.06
CA ASP A 790 -32.64 40.44 29.96
C ASP A 790 -33.53 40.06 28.72
N ALA A 791 -34.86 39.98 28.83
CA ALA A 791 -35.88 41.03 28.55
C ALA A 791 -35.97 41.53 27.08
N VAL A 792 -37.12 41.27 26.41
CA VAL A 792 -37.96 42.21 25.63
C VAL A 792 -39.34 41.54 25.33
N ALA A 793 -40.44 42.30 25.38
CA ALA A 793 -41.83 41.89 25.09
C ALA A 793 -42.14 41.95 23.57
N GLY A 794 -43.27 41.51 22.99
CA GLY A 794 -44.51 40.86 23.48
C GLY A 794 -45.67 41.09 22.49
N HIS A 795 -46.74 40.27 22.63
CA HIS A 795 -48.13 40.33 22.07
C HIS A 795 -48.53 39.04 21.32
N ARG A 796 -49.52 38.25 21.78
CA ARG A 796 -51.00 38.37 21.58
C ARG A 796 -51.39 38.45 20.08
N GLY A 797 -52.22 37.58 19.50
CA GLY A 797 -52.93 36.40 20.01
C GLY A 797 -53.78 35.70 18.92
N CYS A 798 -54.37 34.53 19.23
CA CYS A 798 -55.32 33.75 18.41
C CYS A 798 -56.76 34.35 18.46
N PRO A 799 -57.86 33.77 17.90
CA PRO A 799 -58.06 32.45 17.25
C PRO A 799 -59.02 32.40 16.01
N GLY A 800 -59.35 31.20 15.49
CA GLY A 800 -60.51 30.96 14.60
C GLY A 800 -60.46 29.64 13.80
N GLU A 801 -61.55 28.85 13.80
CA GLU A 801 -61.66 27.50 13.20
C GLU A 801 -63.08 27.29 12.55
N PRO A 802 -63.49 26.08 12.10
CA PRO A 802 -63.68 25.56 10.72
C PRO A 802 -65.11 25.84 10.12
N PRO A 803 -65.78 25.10 9.17
CA PRO A 803 -65.45 23.87 8.42
C PRO A 803 -65.97 23.68 6.93
N HIS A 804 -65.60 22.50 6.36
CA HIS A 804 -66.35 21.64 5.40
C HIS A 804 -66.66 21.97 3.91
N ARG A 805 -66.20 21.02 3.05
CA ARG A 805 -66.82 20.38 1.84
C ARG A 805 -66.51 20.86 0.40
N THR A 806 -65.83 19.93 -0.29
CA THR A 806 -66.04 19.41 -1.68
C THR A 806 -65.56 20.16 -2.95
N CYS A 807 -65.03 19.30 -3.84
CA CYS A 807 -64.90 19.38 -5.30
C CYS A 807 -63.62 19.93 -5.97
N ARG A 808 -63.32 19.25 -7.08
CA ARG A 808 -62.12 19.32 -7.93
C ARG A 808 -61.96 20.70 -8.60
N HIS A 809 -60.73 21.20 -8.72
CA HIS A 809 -60.07 21.47 -10.01
C HIS A 809 -58.63 22.02 -9.82
N ARG A 810 -57.74 21.78 -10.79
CA ARG A 810 -56.52 22.62 -11.00
C ARG A 810 -57.02 24.06 -11.27
N THR A 811 -56.41 25.17 -10.83
CA THR A 811 -55.03 25.63 -11.08
C THR A 811 -54.77 26.91 -10.21
N PRO A 812 -53.78 27.76 -10.52
CA PRO A 812 -52.54 27.94 -9.80
C PRO A 812 -52.58 28.97 -8.64
N LEU A 813 -51.72 28.80 -7.63
CA LEU A 813 -51.29 29.92 -6.81
C LEU A 813 -50.09 30.60 -7.49
N ARG A 814 -50.32 31.77 -8.08
CA ARG A 814 -49.27 32.75 -8.33
C ARG A 814 -48.77 33.29 -6.98
N GLY A 815 -47.69 32.72 -6.48
CA GLY A 815 -46.68 33.56 -5.83
C GLY A 815 -45.83 34.17 -6.93
N GLU A 816 -45.57 35.48 -6.88
CA GLU A 816 -44.58 36.06 -7.80
C GLU A 816 -43.19 35.50 -7.45
N PRO A 817 -42.36 35.18 -8.46
CA PRO A 817 -41.00 34.73 -8.20
C PRO A 817 -40.16 35.90 -7.70
N GLY A 818 -40.04 36.04 -6.38
CA GLY A 818 -38.92 36.74 -5.77
C GLY A 818 -37.64 36.04 -6.19
N GLY A 819 -36.99 36.57 -7.23
CA GLY A 819 -35.85 35.96 -7.89
C GLY A 819 -34.55 36.04 -7.09
N GLU A 820 -34.49 35.33 -5.96
CA GLU A 820 -33.20 34.97 -5.36
C GLU A 820 -32.63 33.79 -6.16
N SER A 821 -31.57 34.05 -6.92
CA SER A 821 -30.81 32.99 -7.58
C SER A 821 -30.25 32.03 -6.53
N MET A 822 -30.49 30.72 -6.70
CA MET A 822 -30.02 29.71 -5.77
C MET A 822 -28.51 29.86 -5.54
N PRO A 823 -28.04 30.01 -4.29
CA PRO A 823 -26.64 30.32 -4.01
C PRO A 823 -25.73 29.19 -4.48
N ALA A 824 -24.56 29.56 -5.02
CA ALA A 824 -23.59 28.59 -5.52
C ALA A 824 -23.05 27.71 -4.38
N LEU A 825 -23.21 26.39 -4.49
CA LEU A 825 -22.85 25.45 -3.45
C LEU A 825 -21.36 25.08 -3.55
N ARG A 826 -20.54 25.56 -2.61
CA ARG A 826 -19.12 25.17 -2.52
C ARG A 826 -18.97 23.77 -1.95
N SER A 827 -19.59 23.51 -0.80
CA SER A 827 -19.63 22.19 -0.17
C SER A 827 -20.95 21.99 0.57
N THR A 828 -21.37 20.74 0.66
CA THR A 828 -22.47 20.30 1.52
C THR A 828 -22.24 20.61 3.01
N ARG A 829 -20.98 20.89 3.42
CA ARG A 829 -20.64 21.45 4.74
C ARG A 829 -21.35 22.77 5.03
N ASP A 830 -21.61 23.57 3.99
CA ASP A 830 -22.34 24.85 4.09
C ASP A 830 -23.82 24.63 4.46
N LEU A 831 -24.34 23.41 4.25
CA LEU A 831 -25.67 22.95 4.64
C LEU A 831 -25.68 22.23 6.01
N GLY A 832 -24.54 22.14 6.69
CA GLY A 832 -24.36 21.35 7.92
C GLY A 832 -24.11 19.85 7.69
N LEU A 833 -24.12 19.38 6.45
CA LEU A 833 -23.88 17.99 6.08
C LEU A 833 -22.37 17.74 5.90
N ARG A 834 -21.83 16.63 6.42
CA ARG A 834 -20.40 16.30 6.29
C ARG A 834 -20.22 15.12 5.35
N PRO A 835 -19.62 15.29 4.16
CA PRO A 835 -19.40 14.19 3.23
C PRO A 835 -18.27 13.27 3.70
N ASP A 836 -18.43 11.97 3.48
CA ASP A 836 -17.42 10.95 3.75
C ASP A 836 -16.26 11.03 2.76
N HIS A 837 -16.55 11.44 1.52
CA HIS A 837 -15.54 11.74 0.52
C HIS A 837 -15.80 13.08 -0.19
N GLU A 838 -14.82 13.98 -0.06
CA GLU A 838 -14.80 15.29 -0.72
C GLU A 838 -13.85 15.24 -1.92
N GLY A 839 -14.41 15.03 -3.11
CA GLY A 839 -13.68 14.99 -4.37
C GLY A 839 -13.42 16.39 -4.95
N LYS A 840 -12.73 16.46 -6.09
CA LYS A 840 -12.36 17.74 -6.75
C LYS A 840 -13.56 18.68 -6.98
N VAL A 841 -14.72 18.11 -7.31
CA VAL A 841 -15.94 18.84 -7.70
C VAL A 841 -17.25 18.21 -7.19
N ARG A 842 -17.17 17.13 -6.40
CA ARG A 842 -18.30 16.33 -5.92
C ARG A 842 -18.12 15.98 -4.44
N ASP A 843 -19.18 16.14 -3.66
CA ASP A 843 -19.28 15.64 -2.30
C ASP A 843 -20.05 14.31 -2.33
N ILE A 844 -19.55 13.28 -1.65
CA ILE A 844 -20.13 11.93 -1.64
C ILE A 844 -20.36 11.50 -0.18
N PHE A 845 -21.56 10.98 0.08
CA PHE A 845 -21.93 10.34 1.35
C PHE A 845 -22.06 8.84 1.14
N ASP A 846 -21.52 8.06 2.06
CA ASP A 846 -21.60 6.60 2.05
C ASP A 846 -22.78 6.13 2.92
N LEU A 847 -23.74 5.46 2.30
CA LEU A 847 -25.00 5.03 2.94
C LEU A 847 -25.07 3.50 3.06
N GLY A 848 -23.92 2.80 2.95
CA GLY A 848 -23.85 1.34 2.91
C GLY A 848 -23.81 0.85 1.47
N ASP A 849 -24.93 0.31 0.98
CA ASP A 849 -25.09 -0.20 -0.40
C ASP A 849 -25.39 0.90 -1.42
N GLU A 850 -25.67 2.12 -0.95
CA GLU A 850 -25.95 3.29 -1.75
C GLU A 850 -24.97 4.42 -1.43
N LEU A 851 -24.80 5.34 -2.38
CA LEU A 851 -24.06 6.58 -2.22
C LEU A 851 -24.98 7.74 -2.59
N LEU A 852 -24.97 8.82 -1.79
CA LEU A 852 -25.52 10.10 -2.24
C LEU A 852 -24.38 10.90 -2.87
N VAL A 853 -24.46 11.14 -4.18
CA VAL A 853 -23.48 11.93 -4.93
C VAL A 853 -24.04 13.33 -5.17
N VAL A 854 -23.32 14.35 -4.70
CA VAL A 854 -23.70 15.77 -4.84
C VAL A 854 -22.66 16.52 -5.68
N ALA A 855 -23.07 17.01 -6.85
CA ALA A 855 -22.27 17.86 -7.70
C ALA A 855 -22.24 19.31 -7.16
N THR A 856 -21.03 19.78 -6.83
CA THR A 856 -20.80 21.13 -6.30
C THR A 856 -20.47 22.11 -7.42
N ASP A 857 -20.60 23.41 -7.17
CA ASP A 857 -20.27 24.47 -8.13
C ASP A 857 -18.76 24.79 -8.19
N ARG A 858 -17.93 24.01 -7.47
CA ARG A 858 -16.46 24.03 -7.58
C ARG A 858 -16.02 23.56 -8.96
N VAL A 859 -15.10 24.29 -9.58
CA VAL A 859 -14.45 23.89 -10.84
C VAL A 859 -12.96 23.64 -10.61
N SER A 860 -12.35 22.75 -11.40
CA SER A 860 -10.92 22.44 -11.32
C SER A 860 -10.25 22.48 -12.69
N ALA A 861 -9.03 23.01 -12.74
CA ALA A 861 -8.17 23.03 -13.92
C ALA A 861 -6.73 22.66 -13.56
N PHE A 862 -6.06 21.88 -14.42
CA PHE A 862 -4.70 21.37 -14.20
C PHE A 862 -4.53 20.71 -12.81
N ASP A 863 -5.52 19.92 -12.40
CA ASP A 863 -5.61 19.22 -11.11
C ASP A 863 -5.66 20.11 -9.85
N VAL A 864 -5.77 21.43 -10.01
CA VAL A 864 -6.04 22.39 -8.92
C VAL A 864 -7.52 22.77 -8.91
N ILE A 865 -8.15 22.75 -7.73
CA ILE A 865 -9.51 23.25 -7.51
C ILE A 865 -9.44 24.78 -7.43
N MET A 866 -10.30 25.48 -8.16
CA MET A 866 -10.33 26.95 -8.20
C MET A 866 -10.95 27.52 -6.92
N ASN A 867 -10.53 28.73 -6.53
CA ASN A 867 -11.13 29.44 -5.40
C ASN A 867 -12.54 29.91 -5.77
N ASP A 868 -12.74 30.44 -6.97
CA ASP A 868 -14.03 30.90 -7.47
C ASP A 868 -14.92 29.75 -7.95
N LEU A 869 -16.24 29.94 -7.88
CA LEU A 869 -17.26 28.96 -8.26
C LEU A 869 -17.85 29.29 -9.63
N VAL A 870 -18.38 28.28 -10.32
CA VAL A 870 -19.19 28.45 -11.54
C VAL A 870 -20.65 28.18 -11.15
N PRO A 871 -21.49 29.21 -10.91
CA PRO A 871 -22.85 29.02 -10.40
C PRO A 871 -23.71 28.14 -11.32
N GLY A 872 -24.50 27.25 -10.72
CA GLY A 872 -25.38 26.32 -11.45
C GLY A 872 -24.66 25.16 -12.15
N ARG A 873 -23.32 25.12 -12.16
CA ARG A 873 -22.55 24.04 -12.80
C ARG A 873 -22.93 22.66 -12.24
N GLY A 874 -23.05 22.52 -10.92
CA GLY A 874 -23.39 21.24 -10.29
C GLY A 874 -24.73 20.69 -10.77
N VAL A 875 -25.71 21.57 -10.99
CA VAL A 875 -27.02 21.21 -11.56
C VAL A 875 -26.86 20.73 -13.00
N VAL A 876 -26.18 21.51 -13.86
CA VAL A 876 -25.98 21.15 -15.27
C VAL A 876 -25.35 19.76 -15.44
N LEU A 877 -24.28 19.47 -14.70
CA LEU A 877 -23.55 18.19 -14.83
C LEU A 877 -24.42 16.99 -14.42
N ASN A 878 -25.19 17.14 -13.34
CA ASN A 878 -26.06 16.10 -12.82
C ASN A 878 -27.27 15.87 -13.73
N VAL A 879 -27.96 16.95 -14.16
CA VAL A 879 -29.09 16.86 -15.09
C VAL A 879 -28.67 16.27 -16.44
N MET A 880 -27.51 16.66 -16.99
CA MET A 880 -26.99 16.06 -18.22
C MET A 880 -26.67 14.57 -18.04
N SER A 881 -26.04 14.18 -16.92
CA SER A 881 -25.76 12.77 -16.63
C SER A 881 -27.05 11.95 -16.53
N LEU A 882 -28.11 12.48 -15.92
CA LEU A 882 -29.42 11.82 -15.83
C LEU A 882 -30.06 11.62 -17.22
N GLY A 883 -29.96 12.61 -18.11
CA GLY A 883 -30.39 12.49 -19.51
C GLY A 883 -29.67 11.36 -20.25
N TRP A 884 -28.35 11.24 -20.07
CA TRP A 884 -27.56 10.14 -20.65
C TRP A 884 -27.83 8.79 -20.01
N PHE A 885 -27.98 8.70 -18.68
CA PHE A 885 -28.34 7.45 -17.99
C PHE A 885 -29.70 6.92 -18.43
N LYS A 886 -30.70 7.80 -18.56
CA LYS A 886 -32.03 7.49 -19.13
C LYS A 886 -31.90 6.98 -20.56
N ARG A 887 -31.07 7.62 -21.39
CA ARG A 887 -30.86 7.23 -22.79
C ARG A 887 -30.17 5.87 -22.95
N PHE A 888 -29.14 5.61 -22.14
CA PHE A 888 -28.32 4.40 -22.27
C PHE A 888 -28.84 3.19 -21.47
N GLY A 889 -29.95 3.32 -20.73
CA GLY A 889 -30.49 2.26 -19.87
C GLY A 889 -30.79 0.94 -20.59
N ASP A 890 -31.20 0.99 -21.85
CA ASP A 890 -31.44 -0.20 -22.70
C ASP A 890 -30.15 -0.83 -23.25
N VAL A 891 -29.01 -0.12 -23.16
CA VAL A 891 -27.70 -0.56 -23.65
C VAL A 891 -26.86 -1.17 -22.54
N VAL A 892 -26.89 -0.57 -21.36
CA VAL A 892 -26.11 -0.96 -20.17
C VAL A 892 -26.88 -0.54 -18.91
N PRO A 893 -26.96 -1.38 -17.87
CA PRO A 893 -27.51 -0.95 -16.59
C PRO A 893 -26.66 0.20 -16.02
N ASN A 894 -27.26 1.04 -15.19
CA ASN A 894 -26.55 2.11 -14.52
C ASN A 894 -26.85 2.15 -13.02
N HIS A 895 -26.10 2.96 -12.29
CA HIS A 895 -26.20 3.01 -10.83
C HIS A 895 -27.33 3.89 -10.26
N VAL A 896 -28.09 4.64 -11.06
CA VAL A 896 -29.05 5.62 -10.51
C VAL A 896 -30.25 4.94 -9.83
N VAL A 897 -30.48 5.26 -8.56
CA VAL A 897 -31.68 4.84 -7.81
C VAL A 897 -32.75 5.93 -7.89
N THR A 898 -32.39 7.16 -7.52
CA THR A 898 -33.29 8.32 -7.67
C THR A 898 -32.51 9.64 -7.62
N ALA A 899 -33.04 10.66 -8.32
CA ALA A 899 -32.55 12.03 -8.26
C ALA A 899 -33.59 12.99 -7.64
N ASP A 900 -34.63 12.45 -7.00
CA ASP A 900 -35.64 13.21 -6.26
C ASP A 900 -35.18 13.38 -4.79
N PRO A 901 -34.78 14.59 -4.35
CA PRO A 901 -34.25 14.77 -3.00
C PRO A 901 -35.25 14.50 -1.88
N HIS A 902 -36.55 14.55 -2.17
CA HIS A 902 -37.58 14.20 -1.19
C HIS A 902 -37.61 12.70 -0.86
N ARG A 903 -36.99 11.86 -1.70
CA ARG A 903 -36.85 10.41 -1.51
C ARG A 903 -35.52 9.99 -0.89
N PHE A 904 -34.57 10.93 -0.68
CA PHE A 904 -33.32 10.62 -0.01
C PHE A 904 -33.57 10.27 1.47
N PRO A 905 -32.73 9.44 2.09
CA PRO A 905 -32.82 9.18 3.53
C PRO A 905 -32.61 10.46 4.35
N ALA A 906 -33.07 10.44 5.60
CA ALA A 906 -32.74 11.51 6.55
C ALA A 906 -31.24 11.49 6.86
N PRO A 907 -30.56 12.65 7.02
CA PRO A 907 -31.13 14.01 7.07
C PRO A 907 -31.29 14.70 5.70
N PHE A 908 -30.87 14.09 4.59
CA PHE A 908 -30.71 14.75 3.29
C PHE A 908 -32.01 15.31 2.72
N ASN A 909 -33.14 14.63 2.93
CA ASN A 909 -34.46 15.10 2.50
C ASN A 909 -34.88 16.46 3.10
N ALA A 910 -34.35 16.85 4.27
CA ALA A 910 -34.56 18.18 4.84
C ALA A 910 -33.88 19.31 4.03
N HIS A 911 -32.89 18.96 3.19
CA HIS A 911 -32.12 19.89 2.36
C HIS A 911 -32.54 19.86 0.88
N ALA A 912 -33.74 19.35 0.57
CA ALA A 912 -34.20 19.11 -0.80
C ALA A 912 -34.04 20.31 -1.75
N ALA A 913 -34.32 21.53 -1.29
CA ALA A 913 -34.14 22.75 -2.09
C ALA A 913 -32.67 22.99 -2.51
N ALA A 914 -31.70 22.70 -1.64
CA ALA A 914 -30.28 22.90 -1.93
C ALA A 914 -29.64 21.74 -2.71
N LEU A 915 -30.18 20.52 -2.55
CA LEU A 915 -29.72 19.30 -3.23
C LEU A 915 -30.40 19.06 -4.59
N GLY A 916 -31.54 19.71 -4.84
CA GLY A 916 -32.31 19.60 -6.09
C GLY A 916 -31.48 19.92 -7.33
N GLY A 917 -31.70 19.13 -8.38
CA GLY A 917 -31.02 19.23 -9.68
C GLY A 917 -29.54 18.85 -9.69
N ARG A 918 -28.84 18.91 -8.55
CA ARG A 918 -27.39 18.70 -8.42
C ARG A 918 -26.96 17.43 -7.69
N SER A 919 -27.88 16.52 -7.41
CA SER A 919 -27.56 15.28 -6.69
C SER A 919 -28.37 14.08 -7.17
N MET A 920 -27.84 12.89 -6.87
CA MET A 920 -28.48 11.60 -7.11
C MET A 920 -28.05 10.58 -6.05
N LEU A 921 -29.03 9.79 -5.60
CA LEU A 921 -28.84 8.57 -4.85
C LEU A 921 -28.55 7.44 -5.86
N VAL A 922 -27.44 6.76 -5.66
CA VAL A 922 -26.94 5.74 -6.59
C VAL A 922 -26.52 4.48 -5.86
N ARG A 923 -26.67 3.31 -6.50
CA ARG A 923 -26.13 2.05 -6.00
C ARG A 923 -24.60 2.10 -6.00
N LYS A 924 -23.99 1.56 -4.95
CA LYS A 924 -22.54 1.41 -4.84
C LYS A 924 -22.08 0.32 -5.80
N ALA A 925 -20.96 0.55 -6.47
CA ALA A 925 -20.44 -0.33 -7.51
C ALA A 925 -18.96 -0.63 -7.29
N GLU A 926 -18.54 -1.87 -7.58
CA GLU A 926 -17.12 -2.21 -7.64
C GLU A 926 -16.50 -1.62 -8.92
N ARG A 927 -16.09 -0.34 -8.84
CA ARG A 927 -15.56 0.42 -9.97
C ARG A 927 -14.26 -0.17 -10.53
N PHE A 928 -14.19 -0.43 -11.83
CA PHE A 928 -12.97 -0.86 -12.51
C PHE A 928 -11.81 0.17 -12.40
N PRO A 929 -10.53 -0.24 -12.46
CA PRO A 929 -9.36 0.65 -12.39
C PRO A 929 -9.02 1.37 -13.71
N VAL A 930 -9.97 1.49 -14.63
CA VAL A 930 -9.77 1.99 -16.00
C VAL A 930 -10.68 3.18 -16.25
N GLU A 931 -10.12 4.28 -16.72
CA GLU A 931 -10.88 5.38 -17.32
C GLU A 931 -11.12 5.06 -18.79
N CYS A 932 -12.38 4.78 -19.15
CA CYS A 932 -12.77 4.36 -20.48
C CYS A 932 -12.94 5.56 -21.40
N VAL A 933 -11.83 6.16 -21.81
CA VAL A 933 -11.77 7.29 -22.73
C VAL A 933 -11.92 6.82 -24.18
N VAL A 934 -12.72 7.55 -24.96
CA VAL A 934 -12.93 7.30 -26.38
C VAL A 934 -12.96 8.60 -27.17
N ARG A 935 -12.37 8.56 -28.37
CA ARG A 935 -12.14 9.73 -29.23
C ARG A 935 -12.66 9.45 -30.62
N GLY A 936 -13.47 10.36 -31.17
CA GLY A 936 -13.79 10.39 -32.61
C GLY A 936 -13.12 11.55 -33.34
N TYR A 937 -12.51 12.49 -32.62
CA TYR A 937 -11.78 13.64 -33.16
C TYR A 937 -10.42 13.81 -32.47
N LEU A 938 -9.46 14.38 -33.18
CA LEU A 938 -8.07 14.48 -32.73
C LEU A 938 -7.82 15.79 -31.98
N ALA A 939 -7.89 15.73 -30.63
CA ALA A 939 -7.68 16.88 -29.75
C ALA A 939 -6.91 16.51 -28.47
N GLY A 940 -6.58 17.53 -27.66
CA GLY A 940 -6.07 17.36 -26.29
C GLY A 940 -4.79 16.52 -26.20
N SER A 941 -4.75 15.56 -25.26
CA SER A 941 -3.63 14.63 -25.11
C SER A 941 -3.46 13.71 -26.32
N GLY A 942 -4.56 13.27 -26.95
CA GLY A 942 -4.51 12.43 -28.16
C GLY A 942 -3.76 13.10 -29.31
N PHE A 943 -4.00 14.40 -29.57
CA PHE A 943 -3.25 15.15 -30.58
C PHE A 943 -1.76 15.30 -30.22
N LYS A 944 -1.43 15.45 -28.92
CA LYS A 944 -0.03 15.52 -28.45
C LYS A 944 0.70 14.18 -28.65
N SER A 945 0.08 13.06 -28.27
CA SER A 945 0.63 11.71 -28.48
C SER A 945 0.81 11.39 -29.96
N TYR A 946 -0.18 11.70 -30.80
CA TYR A 946 -0.09 11.52 -32.25
C TYR A 946 1.01 12.38 -32.88
N ARG A 947 1.13 13.67 -32.51
CA ARG A 947 2.24 14.52 -33.00
C ARG A 947 3.62 14.02 -32.60
N ALA A 948 3.74 13.32 -31.46
CA ALA A 948 5.01 12.81 -30.97
C ALA A 948 5.39 11.44 -31.55
N THR A 949 4.41 10.60 -31.90
CA THR A 949 4.65 9.17 -32.20
C THR A 949 3.93 8.61 -33.42
N GLY A 950 2.98 9.35 -34.01
CA GLY A 950 2.05 8.84 -35.03
C GLY A 950 0.95 7.92 -34.47
N ALA A 951 0.87 7.75 -33.14
CA ALA A 951 -0.04 6.82 -32.48
C ALA A 951 -0.72 7.43 -31.24
N ILE A 952 -1.78 6.80 -30.76
CA ILE A 952 -2.44 7.10 -29.48
C ILE A 952 -2.64 5.77 -28.75
N CYS A 953 -2.21 5.66 -27.48
CA CYS A 953 -2.32 4.42 -26.70
C CYS A 953 -1.78 3.16 -27.43
N GLY A 954 -0.69 3.32 -28.20
CA GLY A 954 -0.10 2.26 -29.03
C GLY A 954 -0.80 1.97 -30.36
N GLN A 955 -1.95 2.58 -30.65
CA GLN A 955 -2.69 2.41 -31.91
C GLN A 955 -2.19 3.42 -32.95
N PRO A 956 -1.60 2.97 -34.09
CA PRO A 956 -1.10 3.86 -35.13
C PRO A 956 -2.25 4.53 -35.89
N LEU A 957 -2.07 5.79 -36.27
CA LEU A 957 -3.03 6.56 -37.05
C LEU A 957 -2.47 6.94 -38.44
N PRO A 958 -3.35 7.22 -39.43
CA PRO A 958 -2.92 7.74 -40.73
C PRO A 958 -2.08 9.02 -40.58
N ALA A 959 -1.04 9.15 -41.40
CA ALA A 959 -0.22 10.35 -41.44
C ALA A 959 -1.00 11.56 -41.97
N GLY A 960 -0.59 12.77 -41.57
CA GLY A 960 -1.14 14.03 -42.08
C GLY A 960 -2.35 14.60 -41.33
N LEU A 961 -2.92 13.87 -40.35
CA LEU A 961 -3.98 14.38 -39.49
C LEU A 961 -3.56 15.64 -38.72
N LYS A 962 -4.50 16.57 -38.57
CA LYS A 962 -4.39 17.89 -37.93
C LYS A 962 -5.22 17.93 -36.64
N LEU A 963 -5.06 19.01 -35.88
CA LEU A 963 -5.95 19.33 -34.76
C LEU A 963 -7.41 19.38 -35.24
N ALA A 964 -8.34 18.86 -34.43
CA ALA A 964 -9.77 18.79 -34.73
C ALA A 964 -10.16 17.96 -35.98
N ASP A 965 -9.25 17.20 -36.61
CA ASP A 965 -9.63 16.22 -37.63
C ASP A 965 -10.48 15.10 -37.03
N ARG A 966 -11.47 14.63 -37.80
CA ARG A 966 -12.23 13.42 -37.46
C ARG A 966 -11.37 12.18 -37.69
N LEU A 967 -11.34 11.28 -36.72
CA LEU A 967 -10.64 10.00 -36.83
C LEU A 967 -11.40 9.05 -37.79
N PRO A 968 -10.70 8.13 -38.51
CA PRO A 968 -11.34 7.21 -39.45
C PRO A 968 -12.42 6.31 -38.82
N HIS A 969 -12.23 5.98 -37.55
CA HIS A 969 -13.18 5.31 -36.67
C HIS A 969 -12.92 5.78 -35.23
N PRO A 970 -13.92 5.73 -34.32
CA PRO A 970 -13.68 6.05 -32.92
C PRO A 970 -12.64 5.12 -32.30
N LEU A 971 -11.68 5.69 -31.58
CA LEU A 971 -10.64 4.94 -30.88
C LEU A 971 -10.95 4.84 -29.39
N PHE A 972 -10.88 3.62 -28.86
CA PHE A 972 -10.78 3.38 -27.42
C PHE A 972 -9.34 3.69 -26.98
N THR A 973 -9.16 4.72 -26.16
CA THR A 973 -7.85 5.22 -25.73
C THR A 973 -7.79 5.23 -24.20
N PRO A 974 -7.86 4.06 -23.54
CA PRO A 974 -8.08 3.98 -22.10
C PRO A 974 -6.92 4.61 -21.33
N THR A 975 -7.20 5.13 -20.14
CA THR A 975 -6.18 5.61 -19.21
C THR A 975 -6.30 4.90 -17.87
N THR A 976 -5.17 4.73 -17.18
CA THR A 976 -5.14 4.26 -15.78
C THR A 976 -5.90 5.24 -14.91
N LYS A 977 -6.77 4.74 -14.01
CA LYS A 977 -7.44 5.60 -13.04
C LYS A 977 -6.63 5.69 -11.75
N ALA A 978 -5.81 6.73 -11.61
CA ALA A 978 -4.93 6.90 -10.46
C ALA A 978 -5.63 7.63 -9.31
N ASP A 979 -5.60 7.06 -8.09
CA ASP A 979 -6.14 7.74 -6.89
C ASP A 979 -5.29 8.98 -6.50
N GLU A 980 -4.02 9.03 -6.90
CA GLU A 980 -3.13 10.21 -6.89
C GLU A 980 -2.14 10.15 -8.07
N GLY A 981 -2.07 11.21 -8.88
CA GLY A 981 -1.23 11.29 -10.09
C GLY A 981 -1.99 11.91 -11.26
N HIS A 982 -1.37 11.93 -12.45
CA HIS A 982 -2.09 12.11 -13.71
C HIS A 982 -2.42 10.74 -14.29
N ASP A 983 -3.62 10.60 -14.86
CA ASP A 983 -4.06 9.39 -15.55
C ASP A 983 -3.15 9.13 -16.78
N LEU A 984 -2.59 7.92 -16.88
CA LEU A 984 -1.64 7.54 -17.94
C LEU A 984 -2.30 6.69 -19.01
N ASP A 985 -2.02 6.97 -20.30
CA ASP A 985 -2.41 6.16 -21.46
C ASP A 985 -2.10 4.66 -21.23
N MET A 986 -3.09 3.80 -21.47
CA MET A 986 -2.98 2.34 -21.44
C MET A 986 -3.17 1.75 -22.84
N THR A 987 -2.40 0.72 -23.17
CA THR A 987 -2.71 -0.17 -24.30
C THR A 987 -3.90 -1.07 -23.97
N PHE A 988 -4.54 -1.67 -24.98
CA PHE A 988 -5.64 -2.61 -24.73
C PHE A 988 -5.18 -3.86 -23.95
N ALA A 989 -3.97 -4.36 -24.21
CA ALA A 989 -3.39 -5.47 -23.44
C ALA A 989 -3.19 -5.12 -21.95
N GLU A 990 -2.75 -3.90 -21.64
CA GLU A 990 -2.66 -3.44 -20.23
C GLU A 990 -4.04 -3.30 -19.56
N VAL A 991 -5.13 -3.15 -20.34
CA VAL A 991 -6.50 -3.24 -19.82
C VAL A 991 -6.91 -4.70 -19.59
N GLU A 992 -6.57 -5.61 -20.50
CA GLU A 992 -6.78 -7.06 -20.31
C GLU A 992 -6.05 -7.58 -19.05
N ASP A 993 -4.80 -7.17 -18.82
CA ASP A 993 -4.03 -7.45 -17.61
C ASP A 993 -4.68 -6.87 -16.33
N ALA A 994 -5.38 -5.73 -16.44
CA ALA A 994 -5.91 -4.99 -15.30
C ALA A 994 -7.32 -5.42 -14.87
N VAL A 995 -8.15 -5.94 -15.77
CA VAL A 995 -9.56 -6.32 -15.48
C VAL A 995 -9.96 -7.72 -15.96
N GLY A 996 -9.09 -8.43 -16.68
CA GLY A 996 -9.40 -9.69 -17.34
C GLY A 996 -9.95 -9.48 -18.76
N ALA A 997 -9.63 -10.40 -19.69
CA ALA A 997 -9.92 -10.24 -21.11
C ALA A 997 -11.42 -10.10 -21.44
N VAL A 998 -12.30 -10.80 -20.71
CA VAL A 998 -13.76 -10.73 -20.90
C VAL A 998 -14.29 -9.33 -20.56
N GLN A 999 -13.90 -8.80 -19.41
CA GLN A 999 -14.27 -7.47 -18.93
C GLN A 999 -13.62 -6.40 -19.82
N ALA A 1000 -12.34 -6.52 -20.17
CA ALA A 1000 -11.64 -5.57 -21.03
C ALA A 1000 -12.33 -5.42 -22.40
N LYS A 1001 -12.72 -6.54 -23.01
CA LYS A 1001 -13.54 -6.54 -24.24
C LYS A 1001 -14.88 -5.86 -24.02
N ALA A 1002 -15.62 -6.22 -22.96
CA ALA A 1002 -16.91 -5.62 -22.65
C ALA A 1002 -16.82 -4.10 -22.44
N LEU A 1003 -15.81 -3.63 -21.68
CA LEU A 1003 -15.55 -2.20 -21.46
C LEU A 1003 -15.29 -1.47 -22.77
N ARG A 1004 -14.40 -1.98 -23.63
CA ARG A 1004 -14.13 -1.39 -24.95
C ARG A 1004 -15.37 -1.35 -25.82
N ASP A 1005 -16.07 -2.48 -25.96
CA ASP A 1005 -17.18 -2.63 -26.89
C ASP A 1005 -18.40 -1.77 -26.44
N LEU A 1006 -18.67 -1.70 -25.12
CA LEU A 1006 -19.64 -0.76 -24.54
C LEU A 1006 -19.22 0.70 -24.75
N THR A 1007 -17.97 1.04 -24.45
CA THR A 1007 -17.44 2.42 -24.59
C THR A 1007 -17.59 2.94 -26.02
N LEU A 1008 -17.24 2.12 -27.02
CA LEU A 1008 -17.38 2.46 -28.44
C LEU A 1008 -18.87 2.59 -28.84
N ARG A 1009 -19.74 1.73 -28.34
CA ARG A 1009 -21.19 1.77 -28.61
C ARG A 1009 -21.85 3.01 -28.02
N LEU A 1010 -21.62 3.31 -26.74
CA LEU A 1010 -22.17 4.47 -26.04
C LEU A 1010 -21.67 5.78 -26.67
N TYR A 1011 -20.39 5.86 -27.02
CA TYR A 1011 -19.84 7.01 -27.75
C TYR A 1011 -20.44 7.15 -29.14
N GLY A 1012 -20.59 6.07 -29.91
CA GLY A 1012 -21.20 6.12 -31.23
C GLY A 1012 -22.61 6.70 -31.19
N GLU A 1013 -23.46 6.14 -30.33
CA GLU A 1013 -24.83 6.62 -30.17
C GLU A 1013 -24.90 8.06 -29.65
N GLY A 1014 -24.09 8.39 -28.65
CA GLY A 1014 -24.04 9.74 -28.08
C GLY A 1014 -23.49 10.80 -29.04
N ALA A 1015 -22.48 10.46 -29.84
CA ALA A 1015 -21.92 11.33 -30.87
C ALA A 1015 -22.90 11.57 -32.03
N ASP A 1016 -23.69 10.55 -32.40
CA ASP A 1016 -24.70 10.68 -33.45
C ASP A 1016 -25.92 11.49 -32.97
N PHE A 1017 -26.37 11.28 -31.72
CA PHE A 1017 -27.40 12.08 -31.07
C PHE A 1017 -27.00 13.56 -30.95
N ALA A 1018 -25.77 13.83 -30.51
CA ALA A 1018 -25.20 15.17 -30.42
C ALA A 1018 -25.09 15.83 -31.79
N ARG A 1019 -24.59 15.11 -32.81
CA ARG A 1019 -24.42 15.65 -34.17
C ARG A 1019 -25.77 16.01 -34.81
N GLY A 1020 -26.81 15.22 -34.57
CA GLY A 1020 -28.18 15.53 -34.99
C GLY A 1020 -28.77 16.82 -34.39
N ARG A 1021 -28.11 17.39 -33.36
CA ARG A 1021 -28.47 18.64 -32.68
C ARG A 1021 -27.44 19.75 -32.90
N GLY A 1022 -26.52 19.59 -33.86
CA GLY A 1022 -25.49 20.59 -34.17
C GLY A 1022 -24.30 20.59 -33.20
N VAL A 1023 -24.12 19.55 -32.39
CA VAL A 1023 -23.02 19.42 -31.42
C VAL A 1023 -22.04 18.33 -31.88
N VAL A 1024 -20.75 18.65 -31.98
CA VAL A 1024 -19.69 17.65 -32.14
C VAL A 1024 -19.21 17.20 -30.75
N LEU A 1025 -19.44 15.93 -30.44
CA LEU A 1025 -18.76 15.24 -29.35
C LEU A 1025 -17.38 14.76 -29.84
N ALA A 1026 -16.33 15.42 -29.40
CA ALA A 1026 -14.97 15.14 -29.88
C ALA A 1026 -14.34 13.91 -29.20
N ASP A 1027 -14.38 13.91 -27.87
CA ASP A 1027 -14.02 12.80 -27.00
C ASP A 1027 -14.85 12.83 -25.71
N THR A 1028 -14.93 11.69 -25.04
CA THR A 1028 -15.56 11.54 -23.71
C THR A 1028 -14.86 10.46 -22.89
N LYS A 1029 -15.13 10.47 -21.59
CA LYS A 1029 -14.72 9.43 -20.65
C LYS A 1029 -15.95 8.82 -19.99
N PHE A 1030 -16.02 7.49 -19.99
CA PHE A 1030 -16.93 6.73 -19.14
C PHE A 1030 -16.17 6.05 -17.98
N GLU A 1031 -16.90 5.75 -16.91
CA GLU A 1031 -16.45 4.84 -15.85
C GLU A 1031 -17.49 3.73 -15.68
N PHE A 1032 -17.01 2.53 -15.39
CA PHE A 1032 -17.85 1.35 -15.19
C PHE A 1032 -17.50 0.68 -13.87
N GLY A 1033 -18.45 -0.06 -13.33
CA GLY A 1033 -18.23 -0.96 -12.20
C GLY A 1033 -19.09 -2.19 -12.28
N LEU A 1034 -18.90 -3.11 -11.33
CA LEU A 1034 -19.81 -4.23 -11.13
C LEU A 1034 -20.89 -3.85 -10.12
N ILE A 1035 -22.15 -4.13 -10.48
CA ILE A 1035 -23.33 -4.09 -9.61
C ILE A 1035 -24.02 -5.43 -9.80
N ASP A 1036 -24.23 -6.19 -8.72
CA ASP A 1036 -24.75 -7.58 -8.76
C ASP A 1036 -23.99 -8.49 -9.73
N GLY A 1037 -22.66 -8.29 -9.85
CA GLY A 1037 -21.80 -9.01 -10.79
C GLY A 1037 -21.97 -8.63 -12.27
N ARG A 1038 -22.78 -7.61 -12.60
CA ARG A 1038 -22.99 -7.11 -13.96
C ARG A 1038 -22.26 -5.79 -14.19
N VAL A 1039 -21.68 -5.61 -15.38
CA VAL A 1039 -21.06 -4.33 -15.78
C VAL A 1039 -22.14 -3.27 -15.89
N ALA A 1040 -22.01 -2.21 -15.09
CA ALA A 1040 -22.90 -1.06 -15.08
C ALA A 1040 -22.14 0.24 -15.33
N LEU A 1041 -22.81 1.20 -15.97
CA LEU A 1041 -22.32 2.56 -16.20
C LEU A 1041 -22.49 3.38 -14.91
N ILE A 1042 -21.43 4.08 -14.50
CA ILE A 1042 -21.36 4.84 -13.25
C ILE A 1042 -20.69 6.21 -13.47
N ASP A 1043 -20.51 6.94 -12.37
CA ASP A 1043 -19.88 8.27 -12.32
C ASP A 1043 -20.70 9.35 -13.06
N GLU A 1044 -20.07 10.39 -13.61
CA GLU A 1044 -20.78 11.35 -14.47
C GLU A 1044 -20.68 10.93 -15.94
N VAL A 1045 -21.78 11.06 -16.68
CA VAL A 1045 -21.87 10.54 -18.05
C VAL A 1045 -21.94 11.69 -19.03
N MET A 1046 -20.97 11.73 -19.94
CA MET A 1046 -20.92 12.64 -21.09
C MET A 1046 -21.25 14.11 -20.77
N THR A 1047 -20.64 14.64 -19.72
CA THR A 1047 -20.82 16.04 -19.28
C THR A 1047 -19.76 16.95 -19.90
N PRO A 1048 -19.89 18.29 -19.83
CA PRO A 1048 -18.81 19.24 -20.18
C PRO A 1048 -17.59 19.17 -19.23
N ASP A 1049 -17.70 18.39 -18.15
CA ASP A 1049 -16.62 18.08 -17.23
C ASP A 1049 -15.83 16.83 -17.66
N SER A 1050 -16.47 15.86 -18.32
CA SER A 1050 -15.92 14.57 -18.78
C SER A 1050 -15.74 14.45 -20.31
N SER A 1051 -16.21 15.44 -21.09
CA SER A 1051 -16.26 15.41 -22.55
C SER A 1051 -15.83 16.74 -23.17
N ARG A 1052 -15.48 16.70 -24.46
CA ARG A 1052 -15.31 17.89 -25.30
C ARG A 1052 -16.49 18.07 -26.25
N PHE A 1053 -17.11 19.24 -26.18
CA PHE A 1053 -18.27 19.62 -26.99
C PHE A 1053 -17.95 20.86 -27.83
N TRP A 1054 -18.16 20.77 -29.14
CA TRP A 1054 -17.92 21.88 -30.07
C TRP A 1054 -19.18 22.17 -30.92
N PRO A 1055 -19.52 23.42 -31.22
CA PRO A 1055 -20.57 23.75 -32.20
C PRO A 1055 -20.16 23.26 -33.59
N ALA A 1056 -20.97 22.38 -34.19
CA ALA A 1056 -20.61 21.66 -35.42
C ALA A 1056 -20.35 22.60 -36.62
N GLY A 1057 -20.97 23.77 -36.65
CA GLY A 1057 -20.78 24.79 -37.69
C GLY A 1057 -19.46 25.56 -37.61
N GLU A 1058 -18.70 25.44 -36.52
CA GLU A 1058 -17.48 26.23 -36.28
C GLU A 1058 -16.21 25.34 -36.15
N VAL A 1059 -16.32 24.02 -36.33
CA VAL A 1059 -15.17 23.11 -36.27
C VAL A 1059 -14.36 23.19 -37.58
N VAL A 1060 -13.17 23.79 -37.52
CA VAL A 1060 -12.25 23.91 -38.66
C VAL A 1060 -10.96 23.11 -38.42
N PRO A 1061 -10.68 22.06 -39.21
CA PRO A 1061 -9.43 21.29 -39.12
C PRO A 1061 -8.16 22.15 -39.17
N GLY A 1062 -7.27 21.92 -38.20
CA GLY A 1062 -6.02 22.66 -38.01
C GLY A 1062 -6.15 23.91 -37.12
N GLN A 1063 -7.34 24.26 -36.65
CA GLN A 1063 -7.57 25.35 -35.69
C GLN A 1063 -8.02 24.79 -34.33
N GLU A 1064 -7.85 25.58 -33.26
CA GLU A 1064 -8.39 25.22 -31.94
C GLU A 1064 -9.91 25.47 -31.96
N PRO A 1065 -10.74 24.42 -31.77
CA PRO A 1065 -12.18 24.55 -31.93
C PRO A 1065 -12.81 25.34 -30.76
N PRO A 1066 -13.89 26.10 -31.01
CA PRO A 1066 -14.67 26.71 -29.93
C PRO A 1066 -15.24 25.63 -29.01
N SER A 1067 -15.19 25.88 -27.70
CA SER A 1067 -15.48 24.91 -26.66
C SER A 1067 -16.72 25.28 -25.87
N TRP A 1068 -17.63 24.32 -25.70
CA TRP A 1068 -18.71 24.34 -24.72
C TRP A 1068 -18.34 23.65 -23.39
N ASP A 1069 -17.06 23.33 -23.18
CA ASP A 1069 -16.52 22.61 -22.03
C ASP A 1069 -15.53 23.45 -21.17
N LYS A 1070 -14.84 22.80 -20.22
CA LYS A 1070 -13.76 23.37 -19.38
C LYS A 1070 -12.67 24.13 -20.14
N GLN A 1071 -12.52 23.95 -21.45
CA GLN A 1071 -11.43 24.56 -22.20
C GLN A 1071 -11.48 26.10 -22.21
N ILE A 1072 -12.64 26.75 -22.01
CA ILE A 1072 -12.73 28.21 -21.81
C ILE A 1072 -11.87 28.65 -20.62
N LEU A 1073 -12.06 27.99 -19.48
CA LEU A 1073 -11.32 28.25 -18.24
C LEU A 1073 -9.83 27.93 -18.42
N ARG A 1074 -9.49 26.81 -19.07
CA ARG A 1074 -8.10 26.43 -19.33
C ARG A 1074 -7.38 27.44 -20.23
N ASN A 1075 -8.02 27.87 -21.31
CA ASN A 1075 -7.45 28.84 -22.24
C ASN A 1075 -7.17 30.18 -21.55
N HIS A 1076 -8.06 30.64 -20.65
CA HIS A 1076 -7.79 31.81 -19.82
C HIS A 1076 -6.59 31.58 -18.88
N LEU A 1077 -6.57 30.46 -18.15
CA LEU A 1077 -5.48 30.13 -17.23
C LEU A 1077 -4.12 29.94 -17.93
N GLU A 1078 -4.09 29.60 -19.21
CA GLU A 1078 -2.86 29.51 -20.01
C GLU A 1078 -2.32 30.86 -20.51
N THR A 1079 -3.07 31.96 -20.39
CA THR A 1079 -2.51 33.31 -20.61
C THR A 1079 -1.80 33.87 -19.37
N LEU A 1080 -2.03 33.27 -18.20
CA LEU A 1080 -1.46 33.70 -16.93
C LEU A 1080 -0.09 33.08 -16.68
N ALA A 1081 0.82 33.85 -16.08
CA ALA A 1081 2.15 33.37 -15.65
C ALA A 1081 2.05 32.54 -14.35
N TRP A 1082 1.26 31.47 -14.38
CA TRP A 1082 1.00 30.57 -13.25
C TRP A 1082 1.65 29.20 -13.50
N ASP A 1083 2.31 28.64 -12.48
CA ASP A 1083 3.04 27.38 -12.55
C ASP A 1083 2.13 26.13 -12.46
N LYS A 1084 0.81 26.34 -12.43
CA LYS A 1084 -0.24 25.32 -12.33
C LYS A 1084 -0.21 24.56 -10.99
N ALA A 1085 0.40 25.14 -9.94
CA ALA A 1085 0.37 24.63 -8.57
C ALA A 1085 -0.56 25.48 -7.67
N PRO A 1086 -1.13 24.93 -6.58
CA PRO A 1086 -1.90 25.72 -5.62
C PRO A 1086 -1.04 26.81 -4.94
N PRO A 1087 -1.60 28.00 -4.63
CA PRO A 1087 -2.99 28.41 -4.81
C PRO A 1087 -3.33 28.78 -6.27
N PRO A 1088 -4.58 28.58 -6.71
CA PRO A 1088 -5.03 29.02 -8.03
C PRO A 1088 -5.12 30.57 -8.11
N PRO A 1089 -4.91 31.16 -9.30
CA PRO A 1089 -5.19 32.57 -9.52
C PRO A 1089 -6.71 32.87 -9.44
N PRO A 1090 -7.10 34.11 -9.10
CA PRO A 1090 -8.50 34.52 -9.12
C PRO A 1090 -9.04 34.55 -10.56
N LEU A 1091 -10.31 34.20 -10.73
CA LEU A 1091 -10.97 34.11 -12.04
C LEU A 1091 -11.83 35.35 -12.33
N PRO A 1092 -11.68 36.00 -13.51
CA PRO A 1092 -12.55 37.09 -13.93
C PRO A 1092 -14.03 36.66 -14.02
N GLN A 1093 -14.94 37.55 -13.62
CA GLN A 1093 -16.38 37.27 -13.64
C GLN A 1093 -16.92 36.98 -15.04
N ASP A 1094 -16.35 37.58 -16.11
CA ASP A 1094 -16.75 37.27 -17.48
C ASP A 1094 -16.39 35.83 -17.89
N VAL A 1095 -15.23 35.33 -17.45
CA VAL A 1095 -14.79 33.95 -17.71
C VAL A 1095 -15.70 32.96 -16.98
N LEU A 1096 -16.06 33.24 -15.73
CA LEU A 1096 -17.02 32.43 -14.95
C LEU A 1096 -18.41 32.45 -15.58
N ALA A 1097 -18.93 33.63 -15.94
CA ALA A 1097 -20.25 33.79 -16.55
C ALA A 1097 -20.33 33.10 -17.93
N ARG A 1098 -19.32 33.27 -18.79
CA ARG A 1098 -19.24 32.58 -20.09
C ARG A 1098 -19.14 31.07 -19.94
N THR A 1099 -18.40 30.57 -18.95
CA THR A 1099 -18.33 29.13 -18.66
C THR A 1099 -19.70 28.61 -18.22
N ALA A 1100 -20.37 29.28 -17.27
CA ALA A 1100 -21.71 28.91 -16.81
C ALA A 1100 -22.77 28.97 -17.91
N GLN A 1101 -22.68 29.95 -18.83
CA GLN A 1101 -23.57 30.08 -19.98
C GLN A 1101 -23.39 28.92 -20.96
N ARG A 1102 -22.15 28.64 -21.38
CA ARG A 1102 -21.88 27.55 -22.34
C ARG A 1102 -22.27 26.16 -21.81
N TYR A 1103 -22.14 25.95 -20.50
CA TYR A 1103 -22.58 24.71 -19.84
C TYR A 1103 -24.11 24.54 -19.91
N ARG A 1104 -24.87 25.61 -19.68
CA ARG A 1104 -26.34 25.58 -19.83
C ARG A 1104 -26.78 25.41 -21.29
N GLU A 1105 -26.16 26.13 -22.21
CA GLU A 1105 -26.46 26.06 -23.65
C GLU A 1105 -26.31 24.63 -24.20
N VAL A 1106 -25.23 23.90 -23.86
CA VAL A 1106 -25.06 22.52 -24.32
C VAL A 1106 -26.04 21.53 -23.66
N LEU A 1107 -26.52 21.82 -22.44
CA LEU A 1107 -27.62 21.06 -21.83
C LEU A 1107 -28.95 21.32 -22.53
N GLU A 1108 -29.29 22.59 -22.78
CA GLU A 1108 -30.51 23.01 -23.48
C GLU A 1108 -30.59 22.44 -24.90
N ILE A 1109 -29.47 22.39 -25.63
CA ILE A 1109 -29.39 21.80 -26.97
C ILE A 1109 -29.56 20.28 -26.95
N LEU A 1110 -28.88 19.58 -26.04
CA LEU A 1110 -28.89 18.11 -26.00
C LEU A 1110 -30.17 17.55 -25.38
N PHE A 1111 -30.61 18.12 -24.27
CA PHE A 1111 -31.70 17.63 -23.42
C PHE A 1111 -32.67 18.77 -23.03
N PRO A 1112 -33.42 19.34 -23.98
CA PRO A 1112 -34.31 20.46 -23.73
C PRO A 1112 -35.46 20.13 -22.74
N GLU A 1113 -35.93 18.88 -22.71
CA GLU A 1113 -36.97 18.44 -21.77
C GLU A 1113 -36.43 18.37 -20.34
N GLU A 1114 -35.24 17.78 -20.14
CA GLU A 1114 -34.57 17.74 -18.85
C GLU A 1114 -34.14 19.15 -18.39
N ALA A 1115 -33.65 20.00 -19.29
CA ALA A 1115 -33.36 21.41 -18.98
C ALA A 1115 -34.63 22.14 -18.47
N ALA A 1116 -35.74 22.03 -19.19
CA ALA A 1116 -37.02 22.63 -18.79
C ALA A 1116 -37.56 22.07 -17.46
N ALA A 1117 -37.39 20.77 -17.21
CA ALA A 1117 -37.81 20.12 -15.95
C ALA A 1117 -37.04 20.64 -14.73
N TRP A 1118 -35.79 21.06 -14.90
CA TRP A 1118 -34.93 21.58 -13.85
C TRP A 1118 -34.71 23.10 -13.94
N GLN A 1119 -35.49 23.83 -14.75
CA GLN A 1119 -35.37 25.28 -14.99
C GLN A 1119 -35.44 26.14 -13.71
N ALA A 1120 -36.08 25.65 -12.64
CA ALA A 1120 -36.12 26.34 -11.34
C ALA A 1120 -34.77 26.29 -10.57
N TYR A 1121 -33.82 25.48 -11.03
CA TYR A 1121 -32.50 25.26 -10.43
C TYR A 1121 -31.34 25.68 -11.36
N LEU A 1122 -31.62 26.08 -12.61
CA LEU A 1122 -30.68 26.47 -13.68
C LEU A 1122 -30.63 27.99 -13.90
#